data_AF-A0A6A5GNJ6-F1
#
_entry.id   AF-A0A6A5GNJ6-F1
#
_cell.length_a   1.000
_cell.length_b   1.000
_cell.length_c   1.000
_cell.angle_alpha   90.00
_cell.angle_beta   90.00
_cell.angle_gamma   90.00
#
_symmetry.space_group_name_H-M   'P 1'
#
loop_
_entity.id
_entity.type
_entity.pdbx_description
1 polymer ?
#
loop_
_entity_poly.entity_id
_entity_poly.type
_entity_poly.pdbx_seq_one_letter_code
_entity_poly.pdbx_strand_id
1 'polypeptide(L)'
;MPRNNRALSMQVDIRNEQCQSYNDVAKSMFLKYTKKEKDEEERNGDWRNRRIELKSGANVISWIIQNNLGYQASSQPIHIDRIDVLGLAFTRQCTACPPGTSSHGGSAECIPCSPGHFSSKGSSQCGKCPESQYSGFKSEKCIDRPPCRVSDYYPVREPCTNGSSRAVYKKVLPSICRDDMPSSTKLPPPTPWKTCPKCNPGMEKNKLGVCEFCKKDYYSDGNSNSNLASSFVACARCPVDTVPNYGLQYQNWEVMPPKLSSRCEYISEDVATTCNIGDAWLPSGDSLISAPSLELGIAFELILSIEEGFWNPLAPKPSKTMKVPVAQVTIVFETSCADESCALYFIEDMSAGIKGQRESFYHFLAAFNGTNSKRVWSHTVTKNTPARFMVAFLRSGVSSGEDRISDEARIYSINVTNVGHRGGQGGGASQCLTCPHTAGGETCVPCPAGNYMHEVTKLCVPCPAGNYMHEVTKLCVSCPVNTIVNASSSRVGVESCVPCGQGLTSKDGVACTAIGKIQLDSGGKDNNETKFTYDFSPFVGRSWNISGVRVFSREGSAYYHFFTVALFPPNIKCQEQYDNFDMIGLLDQDKEAVEGLACRVTALPTPSSNRSKTAYVTPLLVASRLDSITTSRTHGNTSLSDEVLEYDSHDNTSRPLDVFFWFDPVASLSSTCPNGNQLVVVARCLPTKKQMEMRLPHSCPDGTCDGCLFLVIMETAQACPICESNDYETINGECVNGKQTIHSIPKKHCVITGAASQTKEVACSAFTAFQKTILTILVLSMVLLSIGFICICRRNRRLEYKYTRLIESHTGELPAVETCGLDEDEDDDELQDRVIFSKGRRSAPNNSRTTLRDHRENDNAAFISLDSED
;
A
#
# COMPACT_ATOMS: atom_id res chain seq x y z
N MET A 1 1.29 -31.48 -13.41
CA MET A 1 0.04 -30.69 -13.26
C MET A 1 -0.81 -31.39 -12.21
N PRO A 2 -0.47 -31.17 -10.92
CA PRO A 2 -1.27 -31.71 -9.82
C PRO A 2 -2.74 -31.33 -9.92
N ARG A 3 -3.61 -32.33 -9.66
CA ARG A 3 -5.06 -32.28 -9.87
C ARG A 3 -5.81 -31.19 -9.08
N ASN A 4 -5.15 -30.48 -8.17
CA ASN A 4 -5.82 -29.67 -7.15
C ASN A 4 -6.19 -28.25 -7.56
N ASN A 5 -5.78 -27.76 -8.74
CA ASN A 5 -6.35 -26.52 -9.30
C ASN A 5 -7.54 -26.78 -10.21
N ARG A 6 -8.72 -26.85 -9.58
CA ARG A 6 -10.05 -26.73 -10.23
C ARG A 6 -10.27 -25.36 -10.89
N ALA A 7 -9.32 -24.44 -10.70
CA ALA A 7 -9.37 -23.04 -11.06
C ALA A 7 -8.44 -22.67 -12.23
N LEU A 8 -7.93 -23.58 -13.06
CA LEU A 8 -7.10 -23.21 -14.23
C LEU A 8 -7.63 -23.81 -15.54
N SER A 9 -8.12 -22.95 -16.43
CA SER A 9 -8.40 -23.25 -17.83
C SER A 9 -7.14 -23.02 -18.65
N MET A 10 -6.62 -24.09 -19.29
CA MET A 10 -5.43 -24.03 -20.15
C MET A 10 -5.82 -24.31 -21.61
N GLN A 11 -5.75 -23.28 -22.44
CA GLN A 11 -5.88 -23.33 -23.89
C GLN A 11 -4.50 -23.23 -24.53
N VAL A 12 -4.28 -23.99 -25.61
CA VAL A 12 -3.11 -23.79 -26.48
C VAL A 12 -3.65 -23.41 -27.86
N ASP A 13 -3.38 -22.17 -28.28
CA ASP A 13 -3.68 -21.71 -29.64
C ASP A 13 -2.42 -21.85 -30.50
N ILE A 14 -2.60 -22.21 -31.78
CA ILE A 14 -1.50 -22.41 -32.72
C ILE A 14 -1.88 -21.73 -34.03
N ARG A 15 -1.03 -20.82 -34.49
CA ARG A 15 -1.24 -20.00 -35.69
C ARG A 15 -0.10 -20.19 -36.68
N ASN A 16 -0.40 -20.07 -37.98
CA ASN A 16 0.63 -19.97 -39.01
C ASN A 16 1.20 -18.54 -39.12
N GLU A 17 2.20 -18.36 -39.99
CA GLU A 17 2.77 -17.06 -40.38
C GLU A 17 1.73 -16.03 -40.85
N GLN A 18 0.56 -16.47 -41.33
CA GLN A 18 -0.56 -15.61 -41.77
C GLN A 18 -1.56 -15.32 -40.63
N CYS A 19 -1.20 -15.57 -39.38
CA CYS A 19 -2.04 -15.42 -38.18
C CYS A 19 -3.34 -16.24 -38.17
N GLN A 20 -3.48 -17.23 -39.07
CA GLN A 20 -4.63 -18.13 -39.11
C GLN A 20 -4.47 -19.21 -38.03
N SER A 21 -5.37 -19.22 -37.04
CA SER A 21 -5.43 -20.25 -36.01
C SER A 21 -5.93 -21.58 -36.55
N TYR A 22 -5.32 -22.69 -36.13
CA TYR A 22 -5.74 -24.06 -36.46
C TYR A 22 -6.97 -24.55 -35.65
N ASN A 23 -7.83 -23.62 -35.24
CA ASN A 23 -8.84 -23.75 -34.19
C ASN A 23 -9.89 -24.87 -34.39
N ASP A 24 -10.05 -25.41 -35.59
CA ASP A 24 -11.02 -26.48 -35.87
C ASP A 24 -10.50 -27.88 -35.52
N VAL A 25 -9.19 -28.13 -35.63
CA VAL A 25 -8.61 -29.44 -35.26
C VAL A 25 -8.55 -29.57 -33.74
N ALA A 26 -8.09 -28.51 -33.05
CA ALA A 26 -8.01 -28.46 -31.59
C ALA A 26 -9.39 -28.70 -30.94
N LYS A 27 -10.45 -27.97 -31.33
CA LYS A 27 -11.80 -28.16 -30.76
C LYS A 27 -12.32 -29.59 -30.86
N SER A 28 -11.98 -30.32 -31.93
CA SER A 28 -12.49 -31.68 -32.17
C SER A 28 -11.88 -32.75 -31.24
N MET A 29 -10.66 -32.56 -30.75
CA MET A 29 -9.98 -33.54 -29.89
C MET A 29 -10.42 -33.44 -28.42
N PHE A 30 -10.58 -32.22 -27.90
CA PHE A 30 -10.94 -31.99 -26.49
C PHE A 30 -12.37 -32.48 -26.16
N LEU A 31 -13.26 -32.58 -27.13
CA LEU A 31 -14.63 -33.12 -26.97
C LEU A 31 -14.71 -34.66 -27.01
N LYS A 32 -13.69 -35.37 -27.53
CA LYS A 32 -13.75 -36.83 -27.72
C LYS A 32 -13.18 -37.65 -26.56
N TYR A 33 -12.20 -37.12 -25.82
CA TYR A 33 -11.54 -37.85 -24.73
C TYR A 33 -12.24 -37.74 -23.36
N THR A 34 -13.18 -36.81 -23.18
CA THR A 34 -13.91 -36.60 -21.90
C THR A 34 -14.90 -37.70 -21.51
N LYS A 35 -15.01 -38.79 -22.28
CA LYS A 35 -16.09 -39.78 -22.16
C LYS A 35 -15.67 -41.25 -22.03
N LYS A 36 -14.36 -41.59 -21.96
CA LYS A 36 -13.92 -43.00 -21.94
C LYS A 36 -12.83 -43.42 -20.95
N GLU A 37 -12.08 -42.50 -20.34
CA GLU A 37 -11.04 -42.81 -19.34
C GLU A 37 -11.39 -42.17 -17.99
N LYS A 38 -12.60 -42.46 -17.48
CA LYS A 38 -13.17 -41.72 -16.34
C LYS A 38 -13.07 -42.42 -14.97
N ASP A 39 -12.50 -43.63 -14.90
CA ASP A 39 -12.64 -44.48 -13.71
C ASP A 39 -11.33 -45.03 -13.10
N GLU A 40 -10.17 -44.99 -13.77
CA GLU A 40 -8.92 -45.58 -13.25
C GLU A 40 -7.75 -44.59 -13.01
N GLU A 41 -7.50 -43.62 -13.89
CA GLU A 41 -6.44 -42.59 -13.72
C GLU A 41 -6.87 -41.37 -12.86
N GLU A 42 -7.85 -41.57 -11.97
CA GLU A 42 -8.47 -40.49 -11.20
C GLU A 42 -7.74 -40.13 -9.88
N ARG A 43 -6.64 -40.80 -9.54
CA ARG A 43 -6.21 -40.96 -8.13
C ARG A 43 -4.89 -40.32 -7.69
N ASN A 44 -4.08 -39.80 -8.60
CA ASN A 44 -2.80 -39.17 -8.28
C ASN A 44 -2.68 -37.77 -8.92
N GLY A 45 -1.79 -36.94 -8.37
CA GLY A 45 -1.48 -35.58 -8.84
C GLY A 45 -0.57 -35.51 -10.08
N ASP A 46 -0.61 -36.50 -10.95
CA ASP A 46 0.41 -36.72 -11.98
C ASP A 46 0.42 -35.64 -13.09
N TRP A 47 1.51 -35.56 -13.86
CA TRP A 47 1.62 -34.62 -14.99
C TRP A 47 0.67 -34.94 -16.16
N ARG A 48 -0.17 -33.96 -16.49
CA ARG A 48 -1.03 -34.01 -17.69
C ARG A 48 -0.24 -33.70 -18.96
N ASN A 49 0.22 -34.75 -19.61
CA ASN A 49 0.88 -34.66 -20.91
C ASN A 49 -0.14 -34.33 -22.02
N ARG A 50 0.20 -33.36 -22.88
CA ARG A 50 -0.58 -32.99 -24.08
C ARG A 50 0.35 -32.94 -25.29
N ARG A 51 -0.03 -33.61 -26.37
CA ARG A 51 0.66 -33.58 -27.67
C ARG A 51 -0.24 -32.92 -28.71
N ILE A 52 0.30 -32.00 -29.51
CA ILE A 52 -0.41 -31.33 -30.60
C ILE A 52 0.46 -31.42 -31.85
N GLU A 53 -0.14 -31.81 -32.98
CA GLU A 53 0.56 -31.91 -34.26
C GLU A 53 0.67 -30.53 -34.91
N LEU A 54 1.89 -30.12 -35.25
CA LEU A 54 2.19 -28.87 -35.94
C LEU A 54 2.18 -29.08 -37.45
N LYS A 55 1.77 -28.05 -38.21
CA LYS A 55 1.88 -28.07 -39.68
C LYS A 55 3.26 -27.60 -40.11
N SER A 56 3.68 -27.99 -41.32
CA SER A 56 4.93 -27.49 -41.92
C SER A 56 4.86 -25.97 -42.17
N GLY A 57 5.97 -25.27 -41.93
CA GLY A 57 6.09 -23.79 -41.92
C GLY A 57 6.44 -23.25 -40.53
N ALA A 58 6.59 -21.93 -40.37
CA ALA A 58 6.69 -21.36 -39.03
C ALA A 58 5.32 -21.36 -38.33
N ASN A 59 5.32 -21.76 -37.07
CA ASN A 59 4.15 -21.86 -36.21
C ASN A 59 4.36 -20.93 -35.01
N VAL A 60 3.35 -20.15 -34.65
CA VAL A 60 3.29 -19.42 -33.39
C VAL A 60 2.41 -20.24 -32.44
N ILE A 61 2.98 -20.71 -31.34
CA ILE A 61 2.29 -21.47 -30.29
C ILE A 61 2.09 -20.53 -29.09
N SER A 62 0.85 -20.40 -28.63
CA SER A 62 0.45 -19.55 -27.52
C SER A 62 -0.23 -20.38 -26.44
N TRP A 63 0.37 -20.42 -25.24
CA TRP A 63 -0.20 -21.08 -24.06
C TRP A 63 -0.98 -20.04 -23.25
N ILE A 64 -2.31 -20.08 -23.37
CA ILE A 64 -3.23 -19.19 -22.67
C ILE A 64 -3.72 -19.92 -21.42
N ILE A 65 -3.46 -19.34 -20.25
CA ILE A 65 -3.86 -19.91 -18.97
C ILE A 65 -4.71 -18.89 -18.23
N GLN A 66 -5.94 -19.28 -17.92
CA GLN A 66 -6.98 -18.44 -17.35
C GLN A 66 -7.41 -19.01 -16.00
N ASN A 67 -7.58 -18.14 -15.00
CA ASN A 67 -8.05 -18.54 -13.69
C ASN A 67 -9.59 -18.61 -13.68
N ASN A 68 -10.15 -19.75 -13.28
CA ASN A 68 -11.57 -19.96 -13.00
C ASN A 68 -11.74 -19.89 -11.48
N LEU A 69 -11.75 -18.69 -10.89
CA LEU A 69 -11.83 -18.58 -9.44
C LEU A 69 -13.20 -19.00 -8.90
N GLY A 70 -13.15 -19.86 -7.90
CA GLY A 70 -14.20 -20.06 -6.90
C GLY A 70 -13.66 -20.06 -5.46
N TYR A 71 -12.37 -19.75 -5.27
CA TYR A 71 -11.71 -19.70 -3.97
C TYR A 71 -10.63 -18.62 -3.96
N GLN A 72 -10.82 -17.62 -3.09
CA GLN A 72 -9.81 -16.62 -2.73
C GLN A 72 -8.60 -17.26 -2.04
N ALA A 73 -7.70 -17.85 -2.82
CA ALA A 73 -6.46 -17.19 -3.20
C ALA A 73 -5.59 -18.18 -3.97
N SER A 74 -4.93 -17.70 -5.02
CA SER A 74 -3.47 -17.61 -4.98
C SER A 74 -2.92 -16.97 -6.25
N SER A 75 -1.88 -16.16 -6.08
CA SER A 75 -0.86 -15.93 -7.09
C SER A 75 0.03 -17.18 -7.23
N GLN A 76 -0.59 -18.35 -7.47
CA GLN A 76 0.14 -19.60 -7.64
C GLN A 76 0.95 -19.52 -8.94
N PRO A 77 2.28 -19.68 -8.89
CA PRO A 77 3.08 -19.80 -10.09
C PRO A 77 2.63 -21.04 -10.87
N ILE A 78 2.38 -20.86 -12.17
CA ILE A 78 2.09 -21.97 -13.06
C ILE A 78 3.41 -22.63 -13.42
N HIS A 79 3.71 -23.76 -12.79
CA HIS A 79 4.87 -24.55 -13.14
C HIS A 79 4.63 -25.32 -14.45
N ILE A 80 5.38 -24.95 -15.48
CA ILE A 80 5.55 -25.73 -16.72
C ILE A 80 6.88 -26.46 -16.57
N ASP A 81 6.84 -27.78 -16.36
CA ASP A 81 8.04 -28.61 -16.24
C ASP A 81 8.89 -28.59 -17.53
N ARG A 82 8.25 -28.87 -18.67
CA ARG A 82 8.92 -29.07 -19.95
C ARG A 82 8.01 -28.76 -21.14
N ILE A 83 8.61 -28.20 -22.20
CA ILE A 83 7.97 -28.00 -23.51
C ILE A 83 8.83 -28.68 -24.57
N ASP A 84 8.43 -29.89 -24.98
CA ASP A 84 9.10 -30.65 -26.04
C ASP A 84 8.49 -30.36 -27.41
N VAL A 85 9.16 -29.50 -28.21
CA VAL A 85 8.80 -29.27 -29.61
C VAL A 85 9.45 -30.36 -30.48
N LEU A 86 8.75 -31.49 -30.59
CA LEU A 86 9.20 -32.65 -31.37
C LEU A 86 8.98 -32.43 -32.87
N GLY A 87 9.98 -31.85 -33.53
CA GLY A 87 10.07 -31.75 -34.98
C GLY A 87 11.26 -32.54 -35.52
N LEU A 88 11.01 -33.48 -36.44
CA LEU A 88 12.06 -33.93 -37.34
C LEU A 88 12.25 -32.87 -38.43
N ALA A 89 13.31 -32.06 -38.33
CA ALA A 89 13.99 -31.65 -39.56
C ALA A 89 14.33 -32.96 -40.29
N PHE A 90 13.86 -33.15 -41.53
CA PHE A 90 13.79 -34.46 -42.19
C PHE A 90 15.16 -35.16 -42.22
N THR A 91 15.43 -35.96 -41.19
CA THR A 91 16.73 -36.56 -40.92
C THR A 91 16.61 -38.06 -41.06
N ARG A 92 17.51 -38.64 -41.86
CA ARG A 92 17.59 -40.08 -42.10
C ARG A 92 18.35 -40.81 -40.98
N GLN A 93 18.70 -40.10 -39.91
CA GLN A 93 19.59 -40.54 -38.82
C GLN A 93 19.09 -40.02 -37.47
N CYS A 94 19.24 -40.83 -36.42
CA CYS A 94 18.85 -40.46 -35.05
C CYS A 94 19.73 -39.34 -34.51
N THR A 95 19.14 -38.41 -33.75
CA THR A 95 19.87 -37.40 -32.99
C THR A 95 20.51 -38.05 -31.75
N ALA A 96 21.81 -37.80 -31.56
CA ALA A 96 22.53 -38.27 -30.37
C ALA A 96 21.97 -37.60 -29.09
N CYS A 97 21.70 -38.42 -28.06
CA CYS A 97 21.23 -37.92 -26.76
C CYS A 97 22.14 -36.83 -26.18
N PRO A 98 21.60 -35.80 -25.51
CA PRO A 98 22.41 -34.80 -24.83
C PRO A 98 23.26 -35.44 -23.72
N PRO A 99 24.42 -34.85 -23.39
CA PRO A 99 25.25 -35.34 -22.30
C PRO A 99 24.47 -35.37 -20.97
N GLY A 100 24.82 -36.30 -20.09
CA GLY A 100 24.07 -36.58 -18.86
C GLY A 100 22.82 -37.45 -19.06
N THR A 101 22.50 -37.82 -20.30
CA THR A 101 21.40 -38.74 -20.64
C THR A 101 21.89 -39.86 -21.57
N SER A 102 21.17 -40.97 -21.63
CA SER A 102 21.50 -42.10 -22.51
C SER A 102 20.25 -42.76 -23.09
N SER A 103 20.36 -43.42 -24.24
CA SER A 103 19.27 -44.22 -24.80
C SER A 103 19.77 -45.32 -25.73
N HIS A 104 19.03 -46.43 -25.79
CA HIS A 104 19.30 -47.45 -26.79
C HIS A 104 18.96 -46.94 -28.21
N GLY A 105 19.60 -47.51 -29.23
CA GLY A 105 19.40 -47.05 -30.61
C GLY A 105 17.94 -47.16 -31.05
N GLY A 106 17.40 -46.07 -31.60
CA GLY A 106 15.99 -45.98 -32.00
C GLY A 106 15.00 -45.58 -30.91
N SER A 107 15.46 -45.26 -29.69
CA SER A 107 14.58 -44.74 -28.62
C SER A 107 13.99 -43.38 -29.00
N ALA A 108 12.74 -43.14 -28.60
CA ALA A 108 12.06 -41.84 -28.79
C ALA A 108 12.47 -40.77 -27.77
N GLU A 109 13.14 -41.17 -26.69
CA GLU A 109 13.54 -40.32 -25.57
C GLU A 109 14.91 -40.73 -24.99
N CYS A 110 15.49 -39.84 -24.18
CA CYS A 110 16.79 -40.04 -23.53
C CYS A 110 16.63 -40.04 -22.01
N ILE A 111 17.08 -41.11 -21.36
CA ILE A 111 16.93 -41.34 -19.92
C ILE A 111 18.09 -40.65 -19.18
N PRO A 112 17.84 -39.83 -18.14
CA PRO A 112 18.88 -39.17 -17.37
C PRO A 112 19.69 -40.15 -16.51
N CYS A 113 20.98 -39.88 -16.35
CA CYS A 113 21.84 -40.68 -15.48
C CYS A 113 21.62 -40.34 -14.00
N SER A 114 21.39 -41.37 -13.18
CA SER A 114 21.32 -41.26 -11.72
C SER A 114 22.66 -40.79 -11.11
N PRO A 115 22.66 -40.25 -9.87
CA PRO A 115 23.90 -39.87 -9.19
C PRO A 115 24.94 -41.01 -9.13
N GLY A 116 26.22 -40.65 -9.18
CA GLY A 116 27.33 -41.60 -9.29
C GLY A 116 27.47 -42.25 -10.67
N HIS A 117 26.66 -41.87 -11.67
CA HIS A 117 26.83 -42.23 -13.07
C HIS A 117 26.98 -41.00 -13.97
N PHE A 118 27.50 -41.19 -15.17
CA PHE A 118 27.74 -40.15 -16.16
C PHE A 118 27.44 -40.64 -17.59
N SER A 119 27.25 -39.73 -18.52
CA SER A 119 27.09 -40.04 -19.95
C SER A 119 27.60 -38.91 -20.82
N SER A 120 28.52 -39.21 -21.74
CA SER A 120 28.88 -38.27 -22.81
C SER A 120 27.79 -38.26 -23.90
N LYS A 121 27.75 -37.18 -24.69
CA LYS A 121 26.76 -36.99 -25.76
C LYS A 121 26.67 -38.22 -26.68
N GLY A 122 25.47 -38.79 -26.79
CA GLY A 122 25.18 -39.96 -27.63
C GLY A 122 25.48 -41.33 -27.03
N SER A 123 25.77 -41.44 -25.73
CA SER A 123 25.99 -42.75 -25.09
C SER A 123 24.72 -43.60 -25.07
N SER A 124 24.88 -44.92 -25.26
CA SER A 124 23.78 -45.88 -25.25
C SER A 124 23.35 -46.35 -23.85
N GLN A 125 24.16 -46.05 -22.83
CA GLN A 125 23.93 -46.34 -21.42
C GLN A 125 24.76 -45.37 -20.55
N CYS A 126 24.37 -45.18 -19.29
CA CYS A 126 25.15 -44.43 -18.31
C CYS A 126 26.34 -45.24 -17.77
N GLY A 127 27.53 -44.66 -17.76
CA GLY A 127 28.73 -45.25 -17.14
C GLY A 127 28.79 -44.94 -15.64
N LYS A 128 29.29 -45.86 -14.82
CA LYS A 128 29.47 -45.65 -13.38
C LYS A 128 30.77 -44.88 -13.09
N CYS A 129 30.73 -43.91 -12.18
CA CYS A 129 31.93 -43.21 -11.73
C CYS A 129 32.83 -44.07 -10.82
N PRO A 130 34.16 -43.95 -10.91
CA PRO A 130 35.09 -44.49 -9.91
C PRO A 130 34.83 -43.93 -8.51
N GLU A 131 35.19 -44.67 -7.45
CA GLU A 131 34.96 -44.23 -6.06
C GLU A 131 35.72 -42.94 -5.69
N SER A 132 36.84 -42.67 -6.35
CA SER A 132 37.60 -41.42 -6.22
C SER A 132 36.92 -40.21 -6.86
N GLN A 133 35.81 -40.41 -7.58
CA GLN A 133 35.10 -39.38 -8.35
C GLN A 133 33.62 -39.32 -7.96
N TYR A 134 32.99 -38.19 -8.26
CA TYR A 134 31.59 -37.90 -7.98
C TYR A 134 30.88 -37.41 -9.25
N SER A 135 29.59 -37.71 -9.35
CA SER A 135 28.69 -37.09 -10.30
C SER A 135 27.32 -36.92 -9.66
N GLY A 136 26.69 -35.76 -9.88
CA GLY A 136 25.30 -35.53 -9.53
C GLY A 136 24.34 -36.14 -10.56
N PHE A 137 23.05 -35.91 -10.39
CA PHE A 137 22.04 -36.26 -11.38
C PHE A 137 22.35 -35.62 -12.76
N LYS A 138 22.09 -36.34 -13.86
CA LYS A 138 22.24 -35.87 -15.24
C LYS A 138 23.64 -35.32 -15.59
N SER A 139 24.70 -35.91 -15.03
CA SER A 139 26.08 -35.45 -15.24
C SER A 139 26.71 -35.93 -16.56
N GLU A 140 27.37 -35.02 -17.29
CA GLU A 140 28.17 -35.37 -18.48
C GLU A 140 29.39 -36.24 -18.15
N LYS A 141 30.05 -35.94 -17.03
CA LYS A 141 31.33 -36.51 -16.63
C LYS A 141 31.42 -36.62 -15.10
N CYS A 142 32.26 -37.53 -14.63
CA CYS A 142 32.66 -37.58 -13.23
C CYS A 142 33.68 -36.45 -12.92
N ILE A 143 33.68 -35.98 -11.68
CA ILE A 143 34.57 -34.94 -11.16
C ILE A 143 35.37 -35.55 -10.00
N ASP A 144 36.68 -35.29 -9.91
CA ASP A 144 37.51 -35.80 -8.82
C ASP A 144 37.07 -35.26 -7.45
N ARG A 145 37.02 -36.13 -6.44
CA ARG A 145 36.63 -35.76 -5.08
C ARG A 145 37.78 -35.03 -4.38
N PRO A 146 37.61 -33.76 -3.96
CA PRO A 146 38.65 -33.02 -3.26
C PRO A 146 38.86 -33.51 -1.82
N PRO A 147 39.98 -33.17 -1.17
CA PRO A 147 40.14 -33.39 0.27
C PRO A 147 39.13 -32.55 1.06
N CYS A 148 38.56 -33.11 2.12
CA CYS A 148 37.56 -32.44 2.95
C CYS A 148 38.11 -31.17 3.61
N ARG A 149 37.28 -30.14 3.64
CA ARG A 149 37.48 -28.85 4.28
C ARG A 149 36.68 -28.76 5.57
N VAL A 150 36.93 -27.74 6.39
CA VAL A 150 36.11 -27.46 7.59
C VAL A 150 34.64 -27.21 7.20
N SER A 151 34.39 -26.57 6.05
CA SER A 151 33.05 -26.31 5.51
C SER A 151 32.24 -27.56 5.14
N ASP A 152 32.90 -28.71 4.96
CA ASP A 152 32.24 -29.97 4.60
C ASP A 152 31.67 -30.67 5.86
N TYR A 153 31.82 -30.05 7.03
CA TYR A 153 31.30 -30.49 8.31
C TYR A 153 30.50 -29.36 8.98
N TYR A 154 29.33 -29.69 9.52
CA TYR A 154 28.49 -28.75 10.27
C TYR A 154 28.17 -29.29 11.68
N PRO A 155 28.07 -28.41 12.70
CA PRO A 155 27.73 -28.82 14.06
C PRO A 155 26.23 -29.13 14.18
N VAL A 156 25.90 -30.19 14.91
CA VAL A 156 24.54 -30.56 15.32
C VAL A 156 24.58 -30.87 16.81
N ARG A 157 23.64 -30.31 17.59
CA ARG A 157 23.54 -30.65 19.02
C ARG A 157 22.93 -32.03 19.22
N GLU A 158 23.54 -32.80 20.12
CA GLU A 158 22.90 -34.00 20.66
C GLU A 158 21.75 -33.59 21.61
N PRO A 159 20.67 -34.39 21.68
CA PRO A 159 19.58 -34.16 22.63
C PRO A 159 20.08 -34.01 24.07
N CYS A 160 19.42 -33.15 24.84
CA CYS A 160 19.71 -32.98 26.26
C CYS A 160 19.56 -34.30 27.03
N THR A 161 20.64 -34.74 27.67
CA THR A 161 20.68 -35.94 28.50
C THR A 161 21.20 -35.57 29.89
N ASN A 162 20.43 -35.89 30.93
CA ASN A 162 20.76 -35.58 32.33
C ASN A 162 21.15 -34.10 32.55
N GLY A 163 20.51 -33.18 31.82
CA GLY A 163 20.75 -31.73 31.93
C GLY A 163 22.00 -31.20 31.23
N SER A 164 22.74 -32.02 30.46
CA SER A 164 23.86 -31.58 29.63
C SER A 164 23.67 -31.96 28.14
N SER A 165 24.30 -31.20 27.25
CA SER A 165 24.33 -31.44 25.80
C SER A 165 25.69 -30.99 25.23
N ARG A 166 26.03 -31.46 24.03
CA ARG A 166 27.21 -31.05 23.26
C ARG A 166 26.87 -31.03 21.78
N ALA A 167 27.61 -30.26 21.00
CA ALA A 167 27.61 -30.36 19.54
C ALA A 167 28.55 -31.48 19.08
N VAL A 168 28.06 -32.33 18.18
CA VAL A 168 28.81 -33.26 17.34
C VAL A 168 28.83 -32.73 15.91
N TYR A 169 29.86 -33.06 15.13
CA TYR A 169 29.92 -32.65 13.73
C TYR A 169 29.32 -33.73 12.84
N LYS A 170 28.55 -33.33 11.81
CA LYS A 170 28.07 -34.19 10.73
C LYS A 170 28.70 -33.74 9.41
N LYS A 171 28.87 -34.65 8.45
CA LYS A 171 29.27 -34.31 7.07
C LYS A 171 28.10 -33.68 6.33
N VAL A 172 28.37 -32.67 5.51
CA VAL A 172 27.44 -32.14 4.51
C VAL A 172 27.08 -33.27 3.52
N LEU A 173 25.81 -33.34 3.12
CA LEU A 173 25.31 -34.35 2.18
C LEU A 173 24.95 -33.71 0.83
N PRO A 174 25.23 -34.39 -0.30
CA PRO A 174 26.01 -35.63 -0.42
C PRO A 174 27.49 -35.42 -0.09
N SER A 175 28.15 -36.46 0.45
CA SER A 175 29.57 -36.39 0.85
C SER A 175 30.51 -36.45 -0.37
N ILE A 176 30.67 -35.32 -1.06
CA ILE A 176 31.53 -35.18 -2.24
C ILE A 176 33.02 -35.29 -1.88
N CYS A 177 33.44 -34.83 -0.70
CA CYS A 177 34.85 -34.83 -0.31
C CYS A 177 35.36 -36.20 0.17
N ARG A 178 36.68 -36.39 0.11
CA ARG A 178 37.42 -37.58 0.59
C ARG A 178 38.17 -37.30 1.89
N ASP A 179 37.93 -38.11 2.91
CA ASP A 179 38.53 -37.98 4.25
C ASP A 179 39.81 -38.81 4.44
N ASP A 180 40.11 -39.73 3.53
CA ASP A 180 41.30 -40.59 3.54
C ASP A 180 42.58 -39.90 3.05
N MET A 181 42.47 -38.81 2.28
CA MET A 181 43.62 -38.07 1.76
C MET A 181 44.45 -37.38 2.87
N PRO A 182 45.79 -37.27 2.74
CA PRO A 182 46.66 -36.68 3.78
C PRO A 182 46.37 -35.20 4.10
N SER A 183 45.93 -34.43 3.10
CA SER A 183 45.55 -33.01 3.21
C SER A 183 44.11 -32.80 3.66
N SER A 184 43.39 -33.88 4.02
CA SER A 184 41.97 -33.83 4.34
C SER A 184 41.69 -33.49 5.80
N THR A 185 40.77 -32.56 6.01
CA THR A 185 40.24 -32.23 7.35
C THR A 185 39.48 -33.44 7.87
N LYS A 186 39.97 -34.04 8.96
CA LYS A 186 39.25 -35.11 9.67
C LYS A 186 38.02 -34.52 10.38
N LEU A 187 37.00 -35.36 10.56
CA LEU A 187 35.79 -35.01 11.31
C LEU A 187 36.17 -34.43 12.69
N PRO A 188 35.77 -33.19 13.02
CA PRO A 188 36.15 -32.58 14.30
C PRO A 188 35.57 -33.36 15.49
N PRO A 189 36.30 -33.44 16.62
CA PRO A 189 35.80 -34.13 17.81
C PRO A 189 34.58 -33.41 18.40
N PRO A 190 33.71 -34.12 19.14
CA PRO A 190 32.59 -33.50 19.85
C PRO A 190 33.06 -32.38 20.78
N THR A 191 32.27 -31.31 20.83
CA THR A 191 32.53 -30.20 21.75
C THR A 191 32.38 -30.62 23.23
N PRO A 192 32.97 -29.88 24.19
CA PRO A 192 32.77 -30.15 25.61
C PRO A 192 31.29 -30.07 26.00
N TRP A 193 30.91 -30.86 27.00
CA TRP A 193 29.56 -30.83 27.58
C TRP A 193 29.24 -29.44 28.14
N LYS A 194 28.09 -28.89 27.74
CA LYS A 194 27.51 -27.64 28.24
C LYS A 194 26.18 -27.92 28.92
N THR A 195 25.84 -27.10 29.90
CA THR A 195 24.55 -27.15 30.59
C THR A 195 23.39 -26.90 29.62
N CYS A 196 22.33 -27.68 29.73
CA CYS A 196 21.17 -27.53 28.86
C CYS A 196 20.47 -26.17 29.04
N PRO A 197 20.07 -25.52 27.93
CA PRO A 197 19.55 -24.15 27.92
C PRO A 197 18.14 -24.06 28.52
N LYS A 198 17.61 -22.84 28.70
CA LYS A 198 16.25 -22.61 29.20
C LYS A 198 15.20 -23.15 28.22
N CYS A 199 14.04 -23.58 28.71
CA CYS A 199 12.94 -23.93 27.81
C CYS A 199 12.27 -22.68 27.24
N ASN A 200 11.53 -22.85 26.14
CA ASN A 200 10.67 -21.81 25.60
C ASN A 200 9.55 -21.43 26.60
N PRO A 201 9.00 -20.21 26.56
CA PRO A 201 7.84 -19.84 27.36
C PRO A 201 6.67 -20.83 27.16
N GLY A 202 5.96 -21.13 28.24
CA GLY A 202 4.94 -22.18 28.32
C GLY A 202 5.47 -23.60 28.51
N MET A 203 6.77 -23.78 28.77
CA MET A 203 7.40 -25.09 28.95
C MET A 203 8.25 -25.16 30.24
N GLU A 204 8.42 -26.38 30.75
CA GLU A 204 9.37 -26.74 31.82
C GLU A 204 10.30 -27.88 31.40
N LYS A 205 11.41 -28.06 32.11
CA LYS A 205 12.29 -29.23 31.93
C LYS A 205 11.76 -30.41 32.75
N ASN A 206 11.59 -31.55 32.10
CA ASN A 206 11.31 -32.80 32.79
C ASN A 206 12.58 -33.41 33.41
N LYS A 207 12.42 -34.55 34.09
CA LYS A 207 13.50 -35.25 34.82
C LYS A 207 14.70 -35.65 33.96
N LEU A 208 14.55 -35.75 32.63
CA LEU A 208 15.61 -36.10 31.69
C LEU A 208 16.35 -34.86 31.14
N GLY A 209 15.83 -33.66 31.43
CA GLY A 209 16.33 -32.39 30.89
C GLY A 209 15.70 -31.99 29.55
N VAL A 210 14.63 -32.65 29.12
CA VAL A 210 13.88 -32.35 27.89
C VAL A 210 12.75 -31.37 28.22
N CYS A 211 12.50 -30.40 27.34
CA CYS A 211 11.41 -29.43 27.52
C CYS A 211 10.05 -30.01 27.13
N GLU A 212 9.08 -29.94 28.04
CA GLU A 212 7.68 -30.31 27.82
C GLU A 212 6.75 -29.13 28.17
N PHE A 213 5.54 -29.11 27.59
CA PHE A 213 4.57 -28.03 27.88
C PHE A 213 4.12 -28.06 29.34
N CYS A 214 3.94 -26.89 29.95
CA CYS A 214 3.32 -26.76 31.26
C CYS A 214 1.97 -27.48 31.29
N LYS A 215 1.67 -28.17 32.38
CA LYS A 215 0.37 -28.83 32.57
C LYS A 215 -0.78 -27.83 32.59
N LYS A 216 -1.99 -28.32 32.35
CA LYS A 216 -3.23 -27.54 32.45
C LYS A 216 -3.26 -26.75 33.77
N ASP A 217 -3.64 -25.47 33.69
CA ASP A 217 -3.76 -24.51 34.80
C ASP A 217 -2.40 -23.99 35.33
N TYR A 218 -1.29 -24.29 34.64
CA TYR A 218 0.07 -23.80 34.94
C TYR A 218 0.66 -23.01 33.75
N TYR A 219 1.60 -22.12 34.05
CA TYR A 219 2.30 -21.26 33.09
C TYR A 219 3.80 -21.16 33.38
N SER A 220 4.57 -20.68 32.40
CA SER A 220 6.01 -20.41 32.51
C SER A 220 6.38 -19.26 31.58
N ASP A 221 6.88 -18.15 32.12
CA ASP A 221 7.35 -17.01 31.32
C ASP A 221 8.71 -17.28 30.61
N GLY A 222 9.33 -18.43 30.89
CA GLY A 222 10.66 -18.80 30.42
C GLY A 222 11.81 -18.12 31.17
N ASN A 223 11.56 -17.32 32.21
CA ASN A 223 12.60 -16.53 32.87
C ASN A 223 12.49 -16.54 34.41
N SER A 224 13.42 -17.25 35.07
CA SER A 224 13.47 -17.35 36.53
C SER A 224 13.79 -16.03 37.24
N ASN A 225 12.79 -15.42 37.87
CA ASN A 225 13.00 -14.52 39.01
C ASN A 225 13.14 -15.33 40.31
N SER A 226 14.34 -15.85 40.61
CA SER A 226 14.78 -16.09 41.99
C SER A 226 16.29 -16.33 42.07
N ASN A 227 16.91 -15.81 43.14
CA ASN A 227 18.35 -15.94 43.41
C ASN A 227 18.71 -17.30 44.01
N LEU A 228 18.30 -18.40 43.36
CA LEU A 228 18.58 -19.76 43.78
C LEU A 228 19.41 -20.49 42.71
N ALA A 229 20.52 -21.11 43.12
CA ALA A 229 21.50 -21.73 42.23
C ALA A 229 21.04 -23.05 41.55
N SER A 230 19.75 -23.19 41.30
CA SER A 230 19.11 -24.30 40.58
C SER A 230 18.55 -23.78 39.25
N SER A 231 19.23 -24.09 38.13
CA SER A 231 18.99 -23.54 36.78
C SER A 231 17.73 -24.13 36.09
N PHE A 232 16.59 -24.09 36.78
CA PHE A 232 15.33 -24.72 36.35
C PHE A 232 14.16 -23.75 36.54
N VAL A 233 13.54 -23.33 35.43
CA VAL A 233 12.22 -22.70 35.44
C VAL A 233 11.19 -23.84 35.46
N ALA A 234 10.56 -24.05 36.61
CA ALA A 234 9.41 -24.94 36.76
C ALA A 234 8.13 -24.17 36.47
N CYS A 235 7.10 -24.83 35.93
CA CYS A 235 5.83 -24.18 35.69
C CYS A 235 5.15 -23.82 37.02
N ALA A 236 4.65 -22.58 37.12
CA ALA A 236 3.89 -22.09 38.26
C ALA A 236 2.39 -22.24 37.98
N ARG A 237 1.58 -22.52 39.01
CA ARG A 237 0.11 -22.52 38.85
C ARG A 237 -0.36 -21.09 38.62
N CYS A 238 -1.31 -20.87 37.72
CA CYS A 238 -1.90 -19.55 37.54
C CYS A 238 -2.52 -19.04 38.86
N PRO A 239 -2.32 -17.75 39.22
CA PRO A 239 -2.94 -17.14 40.39
C PRO A 239 -4.46 -17.27 40.43
N VAL A 240 -5.06 -17.12 41.62
CA VAL A 240 -6.52 -16.95 41.74
C VAL A 240 -7.01 -15.80 40.87
N ASP A 241 -8.22 -15.93 40.35
CA ASP A 241 -8.79 -15.00 39.36
C ASP A 241 -7.92 -14.77 38.11
N THR A 242 -7.20 -15.81 37.67
CA THR A 242 -6.54 -15.85 36.35
C THR A 242 -6.69 -17.23 35.67
N VAL A 243 -6.51 -17.29 34.34
CA VAL A 243 -6.40 -18.56 33.58
C VAL A 243 -5.22 -18.55 32.61
N PRO A 244 -4.68 -19.72 32.21
CA PRO A 244 -3.52 -19.78 31.32
C PRO A 244 -3.85 -19.37 29.88
N ASN A 245 -2.94 -18.60 29.26
CA ASN A 245 -3.02 -18.21 27.85
C ASN A 245 -2.32 -19.24 26.94
N TYR A 246 -3.04 -20.26 26.46
CA TYR A 246 -2.43 -21.35 25.67
C TYR A 246 -2.04 -20.93 24.25
N GLY A 247 -0.80 -21.25 23.87
CA GLY A 247 -0.23 -21.00 22.56
C GLY A 247 1.10 -21.75 22.36
N LEU A 248 1.84 -21.37 21.31
CA LEU A 248 3.22 -21.80 21.09
C LEU A 248 4.08 -20.55 20.96
N GLN A 249 5.14 -20.43 21.76
CA GLN A 249 6.03 -19.27 21.74
C GLN A 249 7.48 -19.76 21.64
N TYR A 250 7.94 -20.01 20.42
CA TYR A 250 9.28 -20.51 20.14
C TYR A 250 10.22 -19.37 19.82
N GLN A 251 11.25 -19.21 20.65
CA GLN A 251 12.26 -18.14 20.57
C GLN A 251 13.67 -18.64 20.94
N ASN A 252 13.78 -19.83 21.54
CA ASN A 252 15.02 -20.53 21.82
C ASN A 252 15.09 -21.80 20.97
N TRP A 253 16.18 -21.94 20.21
CA TRP A 253 16.34 -22.88 19.11
C TRP A 253 17.51 -23.82 19.34
N GLU A 254 17.62 -24.35 20.56
CA GLU A 254 18.73 -25.19 20.99
C GLU A 254 18.48 -26.69 20.78
N VAL A 255 17.20 -27.05 20.69
CA VAL A 255 16.66 -28.34 20.26
C VAL A 255 15.37 -28.05 19.48
N MET A 256 14.97 -28.92 18.56
CA MET A 256 13.69 -28.77 17.86
C MET A 256 12.55 -28.86 18.90
N PRO A 257 11.70 -27.83 19.07
CA PRO A 257 10.60 -27.88 20.04
C PRO A 257 9.47 -28.80 19.54
N PRO A 258 8.56 -29.24 20.43
CA PRO A 258 7.42 -30.07 20.04
C PRO A 258 6.57 -29.43 18.93
N LYS A 259 5.73 -30.22 18.25
CA LYS A 259 4.84 -29.77 17.15
C LYS A 259 5.55 -29.24 15.89
N LEU A 260 6.87 -28.99 15.92
CA LEU A 260 7.71 -28.81 14.74
C LEU A 260 8.35 -30.14 14.29
N SER A 261 8.50 -30.29 12.99
CA SER A 261 9.25 -31.37 12.34
C SER A 261 9.92 -30.83 11.08
N SER A 262 11.03 -31.43 10.66
CA SER A 262 11.75 -31.03 9.46
C SER A 262 11.91 -32.19 8.48
N ARG A 263 11.90 -31.89 7.18
CA ARG A 263 12.16 -32.83 6.08
C ARG A 263 12.61 -32.09 4.83
N CYS A 264 12.98 -32.83 3.80
CA CYS A 264 13.25 -32.28 2.48
C CYS A 264 12.52 -33.08 1.39
N GLU A 265 12.28 -32.43 0.25
CA GLU A 265 11.64 -33.02 -0.93
C GLU A 265 12.32 -32.49 -2.20
N TYR A 266 12.34 -33.28 -3.28
CA TYR A 266 12.86 -32.85 -4.58
C TYR A 266 11.77 -32.08 -5.34
N ILE A 267 12.18 -31.03 -6.07
CA ILE A 267 11.25 -30.14 -6.80
C ILE A 267 10.63 -30.82 -8.05
N SER A 268 11.20 -31.92 -8.55
CA SER A 268 10.73 -32.64 -9.74
C SER A 268 10.33 -34.10 -9.45
N GLU A 269 9.12 -34.48 -9.88
CA GLU A 269 8.54 -35.84 -9.71
C GLU A 269 9.34 -36.97 -10.39
N ASP A 270 10.16 -36.67 -11.40
CA ASP A 270 11.07 -37.63 -12.07
C ASP A 270 12.09 -38.28 -11.11
N VAL A 271 12.28 -37.71 -9.92
CA VAL A 271 13.21 -38.18 -8.89
C VAL A 271 12.50 -39.07 -7.89
N ALA A 272 12.28 -40.34 -8.25
CA ALA A 272 11.67 -41.37 -7.38
C ALA A 272 12.51 -41.76 -6.13
N THR A 273 13.57 -41.02 -5.81
CA THR A 273 14.42 -41.24 -4.63
C THR A 273 14.07 -40.28 -3.51
N THR A 274 13.87 -40.79 -2.29
CA THR A 274 13.67 -39.96 -1.10
C THR A 274 14.86 -39.04 -0.86
N CYS A 275 14.61 -37.77 -0.55
CA CYS A 275 15.66 -36.86 -0.12
C CYS A 275 16.18 -37.30 1.26
N ASN A 276 17.48 -37.60 1.34
CA ASN A 276 18.09 -38.32 2.47
C ASN A 276 19.05 -37.43 3.30
N ILE A 277 18.95 -36.10 3.24
CA ILE A 277 19.81 -35.22 4.04
C ILE A 277 19.47 -35.18 5.54
N GLY A 278 18.30 -35.71 5.93
CA GLY A 278 17.84 -35.77 7.32
C GLY A 278 17.05 -34.53 7.72
N ASP A 279 17.39 -33.94 8.88
CA ASP A 279 16.79 -32.69 9.34
C ASP A 279 17.20 -31.53 8.42
N ALA A 280 16.27 -31.04 7.62
CA ALA A 280 16.46 -29.95 6.67
C ALA A 280 16.56 -28.56 7.35
N TRP A 281 16.18 -28.46 8.62
CA TRP A 281 16.27 -27.28 9.45
C TRP A 281 16.90 -27.63 10.80
N LEU A 282 17.92 -26.87 11.18
CA LEU A 282 18.83 -27.18 12.29
C LEU A 282 18.71 -26.16 13.44
N PRO A 283 18.61 -26.61 14.70
CA PRO A 283 18.68 -25.73 15.87
C PRO A 283 20.10 -25.18 16.07
N SER A 284 20.27 -23.86 15.91
CA SER A 284 21.55 -23.13 16.07
C SER A 284 21.68 -22.40 17.42
N GLY A 285 20.57 -22.31 18.16
CA GLY A 285 20.48 -21.73 19.49
C GLY A 285 19.66 -20.43 19.52
N ASP A 286 20.13 -19.40 18.81
CA ASP A 286 19.43 -18.12 18.64
C ASP A 286 18.42 -18.12 17.48
N SER A 287 18.53 -19.11 16.60
CA SER A 287 17.77 -19.25 15.36
C SER A 287 17.71 -20.72 14.93
N LEU A 288 16.68 -21.06 14.17
CA LEU A 288 16.61 -22.27 13.37
C LEU A 288 17.12 -21.94 11.95
N ILE A 289 18.10 -22.67 11.45
CA ILE A 289 18.74 -22.40 10.14
C ILE A 289 18.47 -23.53 9.15
N SER A 290 18.37 -23.24 7.85
CA SER A 290 18.33 -24.28 6.82
C SER A 290 19.64 -25.09 6.82
N ALA A 291 19.55 -26.42 6.65
CA ALA A 291 20.71 -27.30 6.70
C ALA A 291 21.66 -27.08 5.49
N PRO A 292 22.98 -27.02 5.70
CA PRO A 292 23.93 -26.92 4.58
C PRO A 292 23.91 -28.22 3.77
N SER A 293 23.69 -28.11 2.46
CA SER A 293 23.61 -29.23 1.54
C SER A 293 24.29 -28.93 0.21
N LEU A 294 24.80 -29.97 -0.45
CA LEU A 294 25.28 -29.94 -1.84
C LEU A 294 24.32 -30.67 -2.80
N GLU A 295 23.16 -31.12 -2.29
CA GLU A 295 22.10 -31.74 -3.08
C GLU A 295 21.34 -30.65 -3.84
N LEU A 296 21.12 -30.85 -5.15
CA LEU A 296 20.50 -29.84 -6.02
C LEU A 296 19.00 -30.10 -6.20
N GLY A 297 18.22 -29.04 -6.37
CA GLY A 297 16.80 -29.13 -6.69
C GLY A 297 15.94 -29.65 -5.54
N ILE A 298 16.32 -29.36 -4.29
CA ILE A 298 15.56 -29.72 -3.08
C ILE A 298 14.94 -28.50 -2.39
N ALA A 299 13.76 -28.71 -1.79
CA ALA A 299 13.15 -27.81 -0.84
C ALA A 299 13.44 -28.25 0.60
N PHE A 300 13.78 -27.30 1.48
CA PHE A 300 13.95 -27.53 2.92
C PHE A 300 12.65 -27.17 3.65
N GLU A 301 11.98 -28.16 4.21
CA GLU A 301 10.67 -27.98 4.85
C GLU A 301 10.76 -27.98 6.37
N LEU A 302 10.09 -27.00 6.97
CA LEU A 302 9.75 -26.95 8.40
C LEU A 302 8.23 -27.01 8.54
N ILE A 303 7.73 -28.07 9.18
CA ILE A 303 6.30 -28.35 9.31
C ILE A 303 5.87 -28.19 10.76
N LEU A 304 4.94 -27.26 10.97
CA LEU A 304 4.24 -27.00 12.23
C LEU A 304 2.86 -27.67 12.20
N SER A 305 2.63 -28.67 13.05
CA SER A 305 1.36 -29.40 13.11
C SER A 305 0.58 -29.09 14.39
N ILE A 306 -0.66 -28.61 14.25
CA ILE A 306 -1.57 -28.25 15.35
C ILE A 306 -2.80 -29.16 15.26
N GLU A 307 -2.68 -30.36 15.83
CA GLU A 307 -3.68 -31.44 15.74
C GLU A 307 -4.92 -31.17 16.60
N GLU A 308 -4.76 -30.42 17.68
CA GLU A 308 -5.81 -30.04 18.63
C GLU A 308 -6.71 -28.91 18.09
N GLY A 309 -6.34 -28.33 16.95
CA GLY A 309 -6.95 -27.15 16.34
C GLY A 309 -6.76 -25.88 17.14
N PHE A 310 -7.69 -24.94 16.98
CA PHE A 310 -7.67 -23.66 17.69
C PHE A 310 -8.89 -23.51 18.58
N TRP A 311 -8.68 -22.89 19.74
CA TRP A 311 -9.74 -22.58 20.67
C TRP A 311 -9.57 -21.16 21.19
N ASN A 312 -10.36 -20.26 20.60
CA ASN A 312 -10.59 -18.93 21.15
C ASN A 312 -12.00 -18.94 21.79
N PRO A 313 -12.14 -18.95 23.13
CA PRO A 313 -13.44 -18.93 23.81
C PRO A 313 -14.25 -17.65 23.56
N LEU A 314 -13.64 -16.68 22.89
CA LEU A 314 -14.01 -15.27 22.84
C LEU A 314 -14.29 -14.84 21.39
N ALA A 315 -14.04 -15.73 20.43
CA ALA A 315 -14.46 -15.59 19.05
C ALA A 315 -15.99 -15.74 18.96
N PRO A 316 -16.75 -14.73 18.49
CA PRO A 316 -18.18 -14.89 18.25
C PRO A 316 -18.47 -16.10 17.34
N LYS A 317 -19.60 -16.77 17.56
CA LYS A 317 -20.01 -17.94 16.77
C LYS A 317 -19.99 -17.58 15.28
N PRO A 318 -19.30 -18.35 14.43
CA PRO A 318 -19.14 -18.00 13.02
C PRO A 318 -20.50 -17.96 12.32
N SER A 319 -20.81 -16.81 11.72
CA SER A 319 -21.95 -16.63 10.81
C SER A 319 -21.51 -16.93 9.37
N LYS A 320 -22.45 -17.30 8.49
CA LYS A 320 -22.18 -17.54 7.06
C LYS A 320 -21.52 -16.36 6.35
N THR A 321 -21.67 -15.14 6.87
CA THR A 321 -21.18 -13.90 6.27
C THR A 321 -19.94 -13.29 6.95
N MET A 322 -19.47 -13.83 8.09
CA MET A 322 -18.41 -13.18 8.87
C MET A 322 -17.32 -14.19 9.30
N LYS A 323 -16.16 -14.12 8.63
CA LYS A 323 -14.96 -14.88 8.98
C LYS A 323 -14.29 -14.22 10.21
N VAL A 324 -14.49 -14.80 11.39
CA VAL A 324 -13.95 -14.29 12.66
C VAL A 324 -12.51 -14.80 12.83
N PRO A 325 -11.52 -13.97 13.23
CA PRO A 325 -10.18 -14.42 13.56
C PRO A 325 -10.20 -15.29 14.83
N VAL A 326 -9.73 -16.54 14.72
CA VAL A 326 -9.67 -17.51 15.81
C VAL A 326 -8.27 -17.56 16.41
N ALA A 327 -7.23 -17.50 15.59
CA ALA A 327 -5.83 -17.50 16.01
C ALA A 327 -4.96 -16.69 15.04
N GLN A 328 -3.70 -16.48 15.41
CA GLN A 328 -2.69 -15.81 14.60
C GLN A 328 -1.39 -16.63 14.65
N VAL A 329 -0.76 -16.79 13.48
CA VAL A 329 0.58 -17.37 13.34
C VAL A 329 1.51 -16.23 12.93
N THR A 330 2.59 -16.03 13.68
CA THR A 330 3.59 -14.98 13.45
C THR A 330 4.97 -15.60 13.39
N ILE A 331 5.75 -15.28 12.37
CA ILE A 331 7.10 -15.83 12.15
C ILE A 331 8.06 -14.67 11.89
N VAL A 332 9.21 -14.69 12.56
CA VAL A 332 10.31 -13.74 12.36
C VAL A 332 11.45 -14.46 11.68
N PHE A 333 11.87 -13.99 10.51
CA PHE A 333 12.82 -14.68 9.65
C PHE A 333 13.73 -13.71 8.88
N GLU A 334 14.79 -14.26 8.29
CA GLU A 334 15.62 -13.64 7.25
C GLU A 334 16.04 -14.69 6.21
N THR A 335 16.46 -14.24 5.04
CA THR A 335 17.09 -15.09 4.01
C THR A 335 18.36 -14.40 3.51
N SER A 336 19.43 -15.16 3.35
CA SER A 336 20.70 -14.74 2.76
C SER A 336 20.95 -15.64 1.55
N CYS A 337 20.78 -15.10 0.35
CA CYS A 337 20.90 -15.82 -0.91
C CYS A 337 21.96 -15.17 -1.81
N ALA A 338 22.66 -15.98 -2.59
CA ALA A 338 23.67 -15.51 -3.55
C ALA A 338 23.06 -14.89 -4.82
N ASP A 339 21.79 -15.22 -5.14
CA ASP A 339 21.01 -14.62 -6.21
C ASP A 339 19.52 -14.47 -5.84
N GLU A 340 18.73 -13.87 -6.73
CA GLU A 340 17.30 -13.59 -6.53
C GLU A 340 16.37 -14.79 -6.84
N SER A 341 16.90 -15.92 -7.33
CA SER A 341 16.11 -17.12 -7.66
C SER A 341 15.73 -17.95 -6.42
N CYS A 342 16.49 -17.79 -5.35
CA CYS A 342 16.22 -18.27 -3.99
C CYS A 342 14.84 -17.78 -3.48
N ALA A 343 14.07 -18.62 -2.80
CA ALA A 343 12.73 -18.29 -2.33
C ALA A 343 12.31 -19.00 -1.04
N LEU A 344 11.63 -18.27 -0.15
CA LEU A 344 11.00 -18.79 1.07
C LEU A 344 9.48 -18.69 0.98
N TYR A 345 8.79 -19.81 1.08
CA TYR A 345 7.34 -19.91 1.02
C TYR A 345 6.72 -20.22 2.37
N PHE A 346 5.57 -19.61 2.65
CA PHE A 346 4.70 -19.93 3.77
C PHE A 346 3.40 -20.55 3.24
N ILE A 347 3.06 -21.75 3.69
CA ILE A 347 2.00 -22.59 3.13
C ILE A 347 1.12 -23.15 4.26
N GLU A 348 -0.20 -23.17 4.07
CA GLU A 348 -1.14 -23.94 4.90
C GLU A 348 -1.52 -25.24 4.16
N ASP A 349 -1.40 -26.38 4.82
CA ASP A 349 -1.93 -27.66 4.33
C ASP A 349 -3.35 -27.87 4.86
N MET A 350 -4.33 -27.64 3.99
CA MET A 350 -5.76 -27.75 4.28
C MET A 350 -6.26 -29.20 4.41
N SER A 351 -5.42 -30.22 4.20
CA SER A 351 -5.78 -31.62 4.47
C SER A 351 -5.76 -31.96 5.97
N ALA A 352 -5.18 -31.09 6.81
CA ALA A 352 -5.04 -31.29 8.25
C ALA A 352 -6.39 -31.60 8.95
N GLY A 353 -6.51 -32.82 9.46
CA GLY A 353 -7.69 -33.28 10.21
C GLY A 353 -8.74 -34.07 9.41
N ILE A 354 -8.62 -34.15 8.07
CA ILE A 354 -9.54 -34.94 7.23
C ILE A 354 -9.07 -36.40 7.15
N LYS A 355 -9.58 -37.26 8.05
CA LYS A 355 -9.29 -38.70 8.00
C LYS A 355 -9.89 -39.34 6.74
N GLY A 356 -9.03 -39.77 5.81
CA GLY A 356 -9.42 -40.59 4.66
C GLY A 356 -9.14 -40.00 3.28
N GLN A 357 -8.75 -38.72 3.17
CA GLN A 357 -8.18 -38.20 1.92
C GLN A 357 -6.68 -38.47 1.85
N ARG A 358 -6.20 -38.79 0.64
CA ARG A 358 -4.77 -39.04 0.33
C ARG A 358 -4.10 -37.87 -0.39
N GLU A 359 -4.87 -36.85 -0.80
CA GLU A 359 -4.37 -35.69 -1.55
C GLU A 359 -4.18 -34.50 -0.60
N SER A 360 -2.95 -34.00 -0.48
CA SER A 360 -2.64 -32.76 0.23
C SER A 360 -3.15 -31.55 -0.56
N PHE A 361 -3.88 -30.64 0.09
CA PHE A 361 -4.29 -29.38 -0.53
C PHE A 361 -3.51 -28.23 0.09
N TYR A 362 -2.50 -27.73 -0.63
CA TYR A 362 -1.64 -26.64 -0.19
C TYR A 362 -2.21 -25.28 -0.60
N HIS A 363 -2.30 -24.37 0.36
CA HIS A 363 -2.70 -22.98 0.19
C HIS A 363 -1.50 -22.07 0.45
N PHE A 364 -1.01 -21.40 -0.59
CA PHE A 364 0.14 -20.49 -0.49
C PHE A 364 -0.29 -19.19 0.21
N LEU A 365 0.36 -18.88 1.33
CA LEU A 365 0.06 -17.73 2.17
C LEU A 365 0.98 -16.53 1.87
N ALA A 366 2.26 -16.79 1.58
CA ALA A 366 3.25 -15.78 1.19
C ALA A 366 4.46 -16.41 0.49
N ALA A 367 5.19 -15.58 -0.26
CA ALA A 367 6.47 -15.92 -0.88
C ALA A 367 7.46 -14.74 -0.70
N PHE A 368 8.72 -15.04 -0.43
CA PHE A 368 9.80 -14.06 -0.26
C PHE A 368 11.02 -14.50 -1.07
N ASN A 369 11.32 -13.77 -2.14
CA ASN A 369 12.41 -14.10 -3.05
C ASN A 369 13.71 -13.35 -2.67
N GLY A 370 14.84 -13.94 -3.01
CA GLY A 370 16.18 -13.40 -2.76
C GLY A 370 16.49 -13.15 -1.29
N THR A 371 17.47 -12.27 -1.06
CA THR A 371 17.93 -11.87 0.27
C THR A 371 16.92 -10.94 0.95
N ASN A 372 16.36 -11.37 2.08
CA ASN A 372 15.43 -10.60 2.90
C ASN A 372 16.05 -10.34 4.28
N SER A 373 16.19 -9.06 4.64
CA SER A 373 16.59 -8.68 5.99
C SER A 373 15.55 -9.11 7.04
N LYS A 374 16.01 -9.23 8.30
CA LYS A 374 15.21 -9.70 9.44
C LYS A 374 13.86 -8.98 9.54
N ARG A 375 12.78 -9.70 9.23
CA ARG A 375 11.42 -9.16 9.15
C ARG A 375 10.39 -10.07 9.82
N VAL A 376 9.22 -9.49 10.07
CA VAL A 376 8.06 -10.17 10.68
C VAL A 376 7.02 -10.43 9.60
N TRP A 377 6.51 -11.65 9.55
CA TRP A 377 5.32 -12.00 8.76
C TRP A 377 4.25 -12.58 9.70
N SER A 378 2.97 -12.42 9.34
CA SER A 378 1.86 -12.91 10.16
C SER A 378 0.65 -13.30 9.31
N HIS A 379 -0.02 -14.38 9.71
CA HIS A 379 -1.23 -14.89 9.09
C HIS A 379 -2.35 -15.08 10.12
N THR A 380 -3.58 -14.75 9.72
CA THR A 380 -4.77 -14.78 10.56
C THR A 380 -5.60 -16.03 10.27
N VAL A 381 -5.67 -16.93 11.25
CA VAL A 381 -6.41 -18.19 11.15
C VAL A 381 -7.89 -17.97 11.48
N THR A 382 -8.77 -18.35 10.56
CA THR A 382 -10.23 -18.14 10.67
C THR A 382 -11.03 -19.41 10.96
N LYS A 383 -10.39 -20.59 10.95
CA LYS A 383 -10.99 -21.89 11.25
C LYS A 383 -10.55 -22.37 12.64
N ASN A 384 -11.41 -23.12 13.33
CA ASN A 384 -11.10 -23.74 14.63
C ASN A 384 -10.70 -25.22 14.52
N THR A 385 -10.47 -25.70 13.30
CA THR A 385 -10.06 -27.06 12.96
C THR A 385 -8.57 -27.27 13.22
N PRO A 386 -8.10 -28.53 13.22
CA PRO A 386 -6.67 -28.83 13.09
C PRO A 386 -6.08 -28.10 11.88
N ALA A 387 -4.82 -27.70 11.98
CA ALA A 387 -4.09 -27.05 10.90
C ALA A 387 -2.64 -27.51 10.86
N ARG A 388 -2.03 -27.43 9.68
CA ARG A 388 -0.62 -27.69 9.45
C ARG A 388 -0.06 -26.56 8.61
N PHE A 389 0.99 -25.91 9.10
CA PHE A 389 1.72 -24.89 8.36
C PHE A 389 3.08 -25.42 7.95
N MET A 390 3.56 -24.97 6.81
CA MET A 390 4.84 -25.35 6.25
C MET A 390 5.60 -24.10 5.83
N VAL A 391 6.86 -24.02 6.27
CA VAL A 391 7.84 -23.06 5.75
C VAL A 391 8.78 -23.84 4.85
N ALA A 392 8.77 -23.53 3.55
CA ALA A 392 9.57 -24.23 2.55
C ALA A 392 10.61 -23.26 1.96
N PHE A 393 11.89 -23.59 2.10
CA PHE A 393 12.99 -22.81 1.53
C PHE A 393 13.55 -23.52 0.30
N LEU A 394 13.61 -22.81 -0.83
CA LEU A 394 14.24 -23.25 -2.07
C LEU A 394 15.45 -22.34 -2.33
N ARG A 395 16.61 -22.93 -2.63
CA ARG A 395 17.84 -22.17 -2.90
C ARG A 395 17.89 -21.62 -4.32
N SER A 396 17.26 -22.31 -5.27
CA SER A 396 16.96 -21.80 -6.61
C SER A 396 15.53 -22.12 -7.04
N GLY A 397 14.94 -21.22 -7.82
CA GLY A 397 13.58 -21.36 -8.38
C GLY A 397 13.46 -22.31 -9.58
N VAL A 398 14.53 -23.02 -9.94
CA VAL A 398 14.58 -23.97 -11.06
C VAL A 398 15.25 -25.27 -10.61
N SER A 399 14.71 -26.42 -11.00
CA SER A 399 15.27 -27.76 -10.74
C SER A 399 16.67 -28.01 -11.34
N SER A 400 17.21 -27.06 -12.11
CA SER A 400 18.54 -27.06 -12.70
C SER A 400 19.39 -25.83 -12.34
N GLY A 401 19.04 -25.11 -11.26
CA GLY A 401 19.74 -23.89 -10.83
C GLY A 401 21.11 -24.14 -10.19
N GLU A 402 21.89 -23.07 -10.01
CA GLU A 402 23.15 -23.10 -9.26
C GLU A 402 22.90 -23.02 -7.74
N ASP A 403 22.21 -23.99 -7.13
CA ASP A 403 22.00 -24.00 -5.67
C ASP A 403 23.34 -23.89 -4.94
N ARG A 404 23.54 -22.85 -4.12
CA ARG A 404 24.80 -22.64 -3.40
C ARG A 404 24.67 -23.08 -1.95
N ILE A 405 25.77 -23.58 -1.39
CA ILE A 405 25.85 -23.92 0.04
C ILE A 405 25.81 -22.67 0.94
N SER A 406 25.98 -21.48 0.36
CA SER A 406 25.86 -20.18 1.03
C SER A 406 24.41 -19.70 1.19
N ASP A 407 23.46 -20.29 0.47
CA ASP A 407 22.07 -19.86 0.51
C ASP A 407 21.40 -20.41 1.76
N GLU A 408 21.02 -19.51 2.67
CA GLU A 408 20.59 -19.84 4.02
C GLU A 408 19.32 -19.06 4.40
N ALA A 409 18.34 -19.76 4.95
CA ALA A 409 17.19 -19.15 5.62
C ALA A 409 17.31 -19.32 7.13
N ARG A 410 16.95 -18.30 7.90
CA ARG A 410 16.91 -18.34 9.37
C ARG A 410 15.55 -17.95 9.90
N ILE A 411 15.07 -18.67 10.91
CA ILE A 411 13.85 -18.37 11.67
C ILE A 411 14.25 -18.07 13.12
N TYR A 412 13.95 -16.86 13.57
CA TYR A 412 14.27 -16.37 14.91
C TYR A 412 13.15 -16.61 15.92
N SER A 413 11.89 -16.61 15.49
CA SER A 413 10.78 -16.99 16.35
C SER A 413 9.55 -17.44 15.58
N ILE A 414 8.76 -18.31 16.22
CA ILE A 414 7.43 -18.73 15.77
C ILE A 414 6.49 -18.55 16.96
N ASN A 415 5.46 -17.74 16.78
CA ASN A 415 4.41 -17.49 17.77
C ASN A 415 3.05 -17.92 17.19
N VAL A 416 2.27 -18.65 17.99
CA VAL A 416 0.92 -19.12 17.64
C VAL A 416 -0.01 -18.89 18.82
N THR A 417 -1.08 -18.13 18.60
CA THR A 417 -2.09 -17.85 19.64
C THR A 417 -3.21 -18.89 19.66
N ASN A 418 -3.92 -18.99 20.80
CA ASN A 418 -5.19 -19.73 20.94
C ASN A 418 -5.14 -21.20 20.50
N VAL A 419 -4.04 -21.91 20.81
CA VAL A 419 -3.90 -23.34 20.48
C VAL A 419 -4.86 -24.18 21.31
N GLY A 420 -5.57 -25.08 20.63
CA GLY A 420 -6.66 -25.86 21.20
C GLY A 420 -6.23 -26.96 22.16
N HIS A 421 -7.23 -27.57 22.78
CA HIS A 421 -7.07 -28.67 23.74
C HIS A 421 -7.90 -29.94 23.38
N ARG A 422 -8.22 -30.14 22.09
CA ARG A 422 -9.05 -31.27 21.65
C ARG A 422 -8.26 -32.58 21.69
N GLY A 423 -8.57 -33.45 22.66
CA GLY A 423 -7.92 -34.76 22.82
C GLY A 423 -6.61 -34.76 23.60
N GLY A 424 -6.10 -33.58 23.97
CA GLY A 424 -4.84 -33.36 24.68
C GLY A 424 -4.56 -31.86 24.73
N GLN A 425 -3.56 -31.42 25.50
CA GLN A 425 -3.15 -30.01 25.51
C GLN A 425 -2.16 -29.75 24.37
N GLY A 426 -2.55 -28.95 23.37
CA GLY A 426 -1.74 -28.76 22.16
C GLY A 426 -0.56 -27.80 22.28
N GLY A 427 -0.53 -26.95 23.31
CA GLY A 427 0.52 -25.96 23.54
C GLY A 427 0.60 -25.50 25.00
N GLY A 428 1.62 -24.72 25.33
CA GLY A 428 1.90 -24.22 26.68
C GLY A 428 1.31 -22.84 26.94
N ALA A 429 1.30 -22.39 28.20
CA ALA A 429 0.91 -21.02 28.54
C ALA A 429 2.10 -20.20 29.03
N SER A 430 2.44 -19.13 28.31
CA SER A 430 3.54 -18.23 28.71
C SER A 430 3.16 -17.23 29.80
N GLN A 431 1.86 -16.98 29.97
CA GLN A 431 1.31 -16.06 30.97
C GLN A 431 -0.13 -16.46 31.34
N CYS A 432 -0.66 -15.88 32.42
CA CYS A 432 -2.07 -15.99 32.80
C CYS A 432 -2.83 -14.69 32.48
N LEU A 433 -4.05 -14.79 32.00
CA LEU A 433 -4.97 -13.68 31.76
C LEU A 433 -5.90 -13.50 32.96
N THR A 434 -6.23 -12.26 33.30
CA THR A 434 -7.11 -11.95 34.44
C THR A 434 -8.59 -12.29 34.18
N CYS A 435 -9.25 -12.78 35.23
CA CYS A 435 -10.65 -13.19 35.23
C CYS A 435 -11.57 -12.04 35.68
N PRO A 436 -12.58 -11.64 34.88
CA PRO A 436 -13.58 -10.67 35.31
C PRO A 436 -14.56 -11.18 36.37
N HIS A 437 -14.76 -12.51 36.49
CA HIS A 437 -15.67 -13.12 37.47
C HIS A 437 -15.39 -14.61 37.67
N THR A 438 -15.59 -15.12 38.89
CA THR A 438 -15.66 -16.56 39.22
C THR A 438 -17.12 -17.00 39.35
N ALA A 439 -17.65 -17.71 38.35
CA ALA A 439 -19.02 -18.20 38.38
C ALA A 439 -19.06 -19.70 38.75
N GLY A 440 -19.65 -20.05 39.89
CA GLY A 440 -20.13 -21.41 40.14
C GLY A 440 -19.11 -22.54 40.23
N GLY A 441 -17.81 -22.27 40.40
CA GLY A 441 -16.85 -23.22 40.96
C GLY A 441 -15.87 -23.93 40.00
N GLU A 442 -16.08 -23.97 38.67
CA GLU A 442 -15.21 -24.78 37.79
C GLU A 442 -14.58 -24.10 36.56
N THR A 443 -15.11 -22.97 36.05
CA THR A 443 -14.49 -22.27 34.91
C THR A 443 -14.55 -20.74 35.03
N CYS A 444 -13.38 -20.10 35.05
CA CYS A 444 -13.26 -18.69 34.68
C CYS A 444 -13.27 -18.54 33.16
N VAL A 445 -13.91 -17.48 32.66
CA VAL A 445 -13.74 -17.00 31.28
C VAL A 445 -13.08 -15.62 31.34
N PRO A 446 -11.81 -15.46 30.94
CA PRO A 446 -11.20 -14.15 30.82
C PRO A 446 -11.84 -13.44 29.63
N CYS A 447 -12.23 -12.18 29.78
CA CYS A 447 -12.58 -11.41 28.59
C CYS A 447 -11.30 -10.87 27.96
N PRO A 448 -11.12 -11.02 26.63
CA PRO A 448 -9.97 -10.42 25.97
C PRO A 448 -10.09 -8.90 26.07
N ALA A 449 -8.98 -8.24 25.80
CA ALA A 449 -8.99 -6.81 25.57
C ALA A 449 -10.08 -6.46 24.54
N GLY A 450 -10.92 -5.46 24.85
CA GLY A 450 -12.05 -5.06 24.01
C GLY A 450 -13.39 -5.74 24.23
N ASN A 451 -13.45 -6.78 25.08
CA ASN A 451 -14.68 -7.47 25.41
C ASN A 451 -15.03 -7.29 26.89
N TYR A 452 -16.31 -7.19 27.20
CA TYR A 452 -16.84 -7.13 28.56
C TYR A 452 -17.65 -8.37 28.91
N MET A 453 -17.81 -8.64 30.20
CA MET A 453 -18.66 -9.73 30.69
C MET A 453 -20.11 -9.26 30.71
N HIS A 454 -20.98 -9.86 29.89
CA HIS A 454 -22.41 -9.49 29.90
C HIS A 454 -23.09 -10.03 31.16
N GLU A 455 -23.70 -9.14 31.96
CA GLU A 455 -24.16 -9.43 33.32
C GLU A 455 -25.14 -10.61 33.42
N VAL A 456 -26.03 -10.75 32.43
CA VAL A 456 -27.09 -11.77 32.42
C VAL A 456 -26.60 -13.11 31.90
N THR A 457 -25.82 -13.12 30.81
CA THR A 457 -25.41 -14.37 30.13
C THR A 457 -24.10 -14.95 30.66
N LYS A 458 -23.34 -14.19 31.46
CA LYS A 458 -22.00 -14.56 31.97
C LYS A 458 -21.04 -15.01 30.85
N LEU A 459 -21.20 -14.40 29.67
CA LEU A 459 -20.35 -14.60 28.50
C LEU A 459 -19.59 -13.31 28.21
N CYS A 460 -18.33 -13.45 27.79
CA CYS A 460 -17.57 -12.35 27.23
C CYS A 460 -18.13 -12.00 25.85
N VAL A 461 -18.61 -10.77 25.71
CA VAL A 461 -19.11 -10.20 24.46
C VAL A 461 -18.21 -9.02 24.08
N PRO A 462 -17.96 -8.78 22.79
CA PRO A 462 -17.23 -7.59 22.37
C PRO A 462 -17.97 -6.33 22.82
N CYS A 463 -17.21 -5.28 23.15
CA CYS A 463 -17.81 -3.96 23.27
C CYS A 463 -18.57 -3.61 21.98
N PRO A 464 -19.74 -2.96 22.08
CA PRO A 464 -20.47 -2.49 20.91
C PRO A 464 -19.55 -1.69 19.98
N ALA A 465 -19.82 -1.72 18.68
CA ALA A 465 -19.07 -0.89 17.73
C ALA A 465 -19.11 0.57 18.20
N GLY A 466 -17.95 1.24 18.17
CA GLY A 466 -17.79 2.60 18.69
C GLY A 466 -17.43 2.71 20.17
N ASN A 467 -17.44 1.61 20.91
CA ASN A 467 -17.07 1.59 22.33
C ASN A 467 -15.76 0.84 22.59
N TYR A 468 -14.99 1.31 23.58
CA TYR A 468 -13.81 0.66 24.14
C TYR A 468 -14.09 0.18 25.58
N MET A 469 -13.33 -0.80 26.07
CA MET A 469 -13.42 -1.22 27.48
C MET A 469 -12.59 -0.30 28.37
N HIS A 470 -13.23 0.37 29.32
CA HIS A 470 -12.56 1.23 30.28
C HIS A 470 -11.67 0.41 31.24
N GLU A 471 -10.41 0.85 31.45
CA GLU A 471 -9.37 0.06 32.10
C GLU A 471 -9.74 -0.43 33.51
N VAL A 472 -10.29 0.47 34.34
CA VAL A 472 -10.61 0.17 35.75
C VAL A 472 -11.96 -0.55 35.90
N THR A 473 -13.03 0.05 35.38
CA THR A 473 -14.41 -0.43 35.57
C THR A 473 -14.79 -1.65 34.73
N LYS A 474 -14.01 -1.98 33.67
CA LYS A 474 -14.29 -3.05 32.68
C LYS A 474 -15.64 -2.90 31.95
N LEU A 475 -16.24 -1.72 32.01
CA LEU A 475 -17.46 -1.35 31.27
C LEU A 475 -17.08 -0.80 29.89
N CYS A 476 -17.95 -0.98 28.91
CA CYS A 476 -17.79 -0.36 27.59
C CYS A 476 -18.22 1.09 27.61
N VAL A 477 -17.34 1.99 27.17
CA VAL A 477 -17.56 3.43 27.08
C VAL A 477 -17.40 3.85 25.62
N SER A 478 -18.26 4.75 25.14
CA SER A 478 -18.17 5.27 23.78
C SER A 478 -16.91 6.09 23.56
N CYS A 479 -16.29 5.97 22.38
CA CYS A 479 -15.22 6.87 21.98
C CYS A 479 -15.70 8.33 21.97
N PRO A 480 -14.81 9.31 22.26
CA PRO A 480 -15.11 10.73 22.13
C PRO A 480 -15.58 11.12 20.73
N VAL A 481 -16.30 12.24 20.62
CA VAL A 481 -16.74 12.79 19.33
C VAL A 481 -15.55 13.01 18.39
N ASN A 482 -15.76 12.76 17.09
CA ASN A 482 -14.72 12.79 16.05
C ASN A 482 -13.55 11.81 16.27
N THR A 483 -13.73 10.76 17.08
CA THR A 483 -12.79 9.64 17.18
C THR A 483 -13.52 8.32 16.90
N ILE A 484 -12.80 7.30 16.42
CA ILE A 484 -13.32 5.96 16.16
C ILE A 484 -12.47 4.89 16.87
N VAL A 485 -13.07 3.74 17.19
CA VAL A 485 -12.32 2.62 17.78
C VAL A 485 -11.34 2.05 16.75
N ASN A 486 -10.05 2.08 17.04
CA ASN A 486 -9.02 1.45 16.22
C ASN A 486 -9.22 -0.08 16.23
N ALA A 487 -9.56 -0.63 15.06
CA ALA A 487 -9.88 -2.05 14.90
C ALA A 487 -8.72 -2.99 15.29
N SER A 488 -7.47 -2.54 15.14
CA SER A 488 -6.24 -3.29 15.43
C SER A 488 -5.71 -3.07 16.86
N SER A 489 -6.35 -2.18 17.64
CA SER A 489 -5.98 -1.96 19.03
C SER A 489 -6.49 -3.07 19.95
N SER A 490 -6.01 -3.05 21.19
CA SER A 490 -6.55 -3.84 22.29
C SER A 490 -8.02 -3.49 22.61
N ARG A 491 -8.55 -2.35 22.12
CA ARG A 491 -9.87 -1.79 22.46
C ARG A 491 -10.08 -1.64 23.98
N VAL A 492 -8.98 -1.45 24.70
CA VAL A 492 -8.94 -1.10 26.12
C VAL A 492 -8.42 0.33 26.23
N GLY A 493 -8.96 1.09 27.18
CA GLY A 493 -8.56 2.48 27.41
C GLY A 493 -8.93 3.45 26.27
N VAL A 494 -8.84 4.74 26.56
CA VAL A 494 -9.24 5.82 25.63
C VAL A 494 -8.27 5.97 24.46
N GLU A 495 -7.03 5.49 24.63
CA GLU A 495 -5.99 5.38 23.60
C GLU A 495 -6.36 4.43 22.45
N SER A 496 -7.38 3.58 22.65
CA SER A 496 -7.96 2.79 21.57
C SER A 496 -8.83 3.61 20.61
N CYS A 497 -9.18 4.86 20.95
CA CYS A 497 -9.91 5.78 20.09
C CYS A 497 -8.94 6.66 19.27
N VAL A 498 -8.97 6.55 17.94
CA VAL A 498 -8.16 7.37 17.03
C VAL A 498 -9.00 8.49 16.43
N PRO A 499 -8.45 9.72 16.27
CA PRO A 499 -9.18 10.82 15.65
C PRO A 499 -9.49 10.54 14.18
N CYS A 500 -10.63 11.04 13.70
CA CYS A 500 -10.94 11.07 12.28
C CYS A 500 -9.99 12.01 11.52
N GLY A 501 -9.68 11.67 10.27
CA GLY A 501 -8.92 12.54 9.38
C GLY A 501 -9.65 13.85 9.07
N GLN A 502 -8.91 14.82 8.52
CA GLN A 502 -9.44 16.13 8.14
C GLN A 502 -10.70 16.00 7.26
N GLY A 503 -11.65 16.91 7.44
CA GLY A 503 -12.92 16.91 6.70
C GLY A 503 -13.91 15.78 7.05
N LEU A 504 -13.55 14.84 7.93
CA LEU A 504 -14.44 13.75 8.38
C LEU A 504 -14.90 13.96 9.84
N THR A 505 -16.05 13.39 10.18
CA THR A 505 -16.61 13.42 11.53
C THR A 505 -17.10 12.04 11.96
N SER A 506 -17.19 11.80 13.26
CA SER A 506 -17.86 10.62 13.82
C SER A 506 -18.67 10.97 15.05
N LYS A 507 -19.89 10.43 15.12
CA LYS A 507 -20.85 10.63 16.23
C LYS A 507 -21.11 9.36 17.02
N ASP A 508 -20.86 8.20 16.41
CA ASP A 508 -21.10 6.87 16.96
C ASP A 508 -19.81 6.13 17.33
N GLY A 509 -18.63 6.65 16.94
CA GLY A 509 -17.33 6.00 17.15
C GLY A 509 -17.04 4.84 16.21
N VAL A 510 -17.94 4.54 15.26
CA VAL A 510 -17.86 3.36 14.39
C VAL A 510 -17.11 3.67 13.11
N ALA A 511 -17.47 4.78 12.45
CA ALA A 511 -16.89 5.20 11.18
C ALA A 511 -16.70 6.72 11.13
N CYS A 512 -15.63 7.13 10.47
CA CYS A 512 -15.42 8.51 10.05
C CYS A 512 -16.15 8.73 8.74
N THR A 513 -17.07 9.70 8.70
CA THR A 513 -17.92 9.99 7.53
C THR A 513 -18.07 11.49 7.31
N ALA A 514 -18.41 11.85 6.08
CA ALA A 514 -18.80 13.20 5.71
C ALA A 514 -20.09 13.15 4.90
N ILE A 515 -20.98 14.13 5.10
CA ILE A 515 -22.33 14.18 4.49
C ILE A 515 -22.33 15.17 3.31
N GLY A 516 -21.25 15.16 2.53
CA GLY A 516 -21.03 16.04 1.37
C GLY A 516 -20.71 17.51 1.71
N LYS A 517 -21.32 18.11 2.73
CA LYS A 517 -20.94 19.45 3.21
C LYS A 517 -19.77 19.36 4.17
N ILE A 518 -18.64 19.98 3.80
CA ILE A 518 -17.36 19.87 4.51
C ILE A 518 -16.77 21.28 4.63
N GLN A 519 -16.20 21.59 5.80
CA GLN A 519 -15.37 22.78 5.99
C GLN A 519 -13.90 22.36 6.00
N LEU A 520 -13.09 23.03 5.19
CA LEU A 520 -11.65 22.81 5.08
C LEU A 520 -10.91 24.11 5.40
N ASP A 521 -9.76 23.99 6.04
CA ASP A 521 -8.87 25.11 6.31
C ASP A 521 -8.19 25.56 5.02
N SER A 522 -8.09 26.87 4.80
CA SER A 522 -7.34 27.42 3.67
C SER A 522 -5.84 27.15 3.84
N GLY A 523 -5.27 26.29 2.99
CA GLY A 523 -3.83 25.98 2.96
C GLY A 523 -2.91 27.13 2.52
N GLY A 524 -3.32 28.39 2.68
CA GLY A 524 -2.52 29.58 2.42
C GLY A 524 -1.50 29.85 3.54
N LYS A 525 -0.40 30.52 3.20
CA LYS A 525 0.68 30.88 4.15
C LYS A 525 0.35 32.07 5.07
N ASP A 526 -0.86 32.63 4.99
CA ASP A 526 -1.26 33.81 5.75
C ASP A 526 -1.88 33.40 7.10
N ASN A 527 -1.40 34.00 8.19
CA ASN A 527 -1.67 33.60 9.59
C ASN A 527 -3.12 33.85 10.09
N ASN A 528 -4.11 33.86 9.20
CA ASN A 528 -5.53 33.93 9.55
C ASN A 528 -6.21 32.66 9.00
N GLU A 529 -6.62 31.75 9.89
CA GLU A 529 -7.36 30.52 9.55
C GLU A 529 -8.73 30.84 8.92
N THR A 530 -8.77 31.06 7.60
CA THR A 530 -10.02 31.13 6.86
C THR A 530 -10.50 29.72 6.51
N LYS A 531 -11.68 29.35 6.99
CA LYS A 531 -12.35 28.09 6.67
C LYS A 531 -13.26 28.28 5.47
N PHE A 532 -13.12 27.40 4.49
CA PHE A 532 -13.97 27.39 3.31
C PHE A 532 -14.97 26.24 3.38
N THR A 533 -16.24 26.54 3.10
CA THR A 533 -17.33 25.56 3.05
C THR A 533 -17.49 25.03 1.63
N TYR A 534 -17.41 23.70 1.45
CA TYR A 534 -17.63 23.01 0.17
C TYR A 534 -18.91 22.15 0.24
N ASP A 535 -19.63 22.00 -0.89
CA ASP A 535 -20.89 21.24 -0.96
C ASP A 535 -20.85 20.14 -2.03
N PHE A 536 -20.37 18.97 -1.60
CA PHE A 536 -20.42 17.72 -2.34
C PHE A 536 -21.68 16.89 -2.00
N SER A 537 -22.72 17.45 -1.35
CA SER A 537 -23.97 16.71 -1.09
C SER A 537 -24.61 16.09 -2.35
N PRO A 538 -24.52 16.69 -3.57
CA PRO A 538 -25.00 16.04 -4.80
C PRO A 538 -24.32 14.72 -5.16
N PHE A 539 -23.19 14.39 -4.51
CA PHE A 539 -22.35 13.22 -4.80
C PHE A 539 -22.54 12.08 -3.78
N VAL A 540 -23.25 12.33 -2.69
CA VAL A 540 -23.62 11.29 -1.71
C VAL A 540 -24.55 10.27 -2.38
N GLY A 541 -24.29 8.97 -2.17
CA GLY A 541 -25.08 7.90 -2.77
C GLY A 541 -24.86 7.68 -4.27
N ARG A 542 -23.80 8.24 -4.85
CA ARG A 542 -23.48 8.10 -6.28
C ARG A 542 -22.10 7.49 -6.51
N SER A 543 -21.97 6.76 -7.62
CA SER A 543 -20.73 6.15 -8.09
C SER A 543 -20.51 6.47 -9.56
N TRP A 544 -19.25 6.61 -9.95
CA TRP A 544 -18.83 6.91 -11.33
C TRP A 544 -17.96 5.80 -11.88
N ASN A 545 -18.06 5.61 -13.19
CA ASN A 545 -17.30 4.61 -13.93
C ASN A 545 -16.25 5.30 -14.80
N ILE A 546 -15.01 4.82 -14.74
CA ILE A 546 -13.86 5.37 -15.43
C ILE A 546 -13.16 4.23 -16.16
N SER A 547 -12.99 4.35 -17.48
CA SER A 547 -12.20 3.41 -18.28
C SER A 547 -10.77 3.93 -18.43
N GLY A 548 -9.79 3.10 -18.08
CA GLY A 548 -8.40 3.29 -18.50
C GLY A 548 -8.23 3.10 -20.00
N VAL A 549 -7.01 3.38 -20.48
CA VAL A 549 -6.69 3.25 -21.90
C VAL A 549 -6.79 1.79 -22.36
N ARG A 550 -7.21 1.59 -23.61
CA ARG A 550 -7.31 0.25 -24.20
C ARG A 550 -5.94 -0.25 -24.63
N VAL A 551 -5.37 -1.13 -23.82
CA VAL A 551 -4.08 -1.79 -24.07
C VAL A 551 -4.31 -3.08 -24.87
N PHE A 552 -3.33 -3.44 -25.70
CA PHE A 552 -3.31 -4.73 -26.37
C PHE A 552 -2.25 -5.62 -25.71
N SER A 553 -2.62 -6.85 -25.36
CA SER A 553 -1.64 -7.86 -24.97
C SER A 553 -0.69 -8.13 -26.15
N ARG A 554 0.47 -8.75 -25.87
CA ARG A 554 1.41 -9.20 -26.93
C ARG A 554 0.78 -10.17 -27.95
N GLU A 555 -0.41 -10.71 -27.63
CA GLU A 555 -1.18 -11.66 -28.45
C GLU A 555 -2.22 -10.98 -29.37
N GLY A 556 -2.36 -9.65 -29.28
CA GLY A 556 -3.35 -8.85 -30.02
C GLY A 556 -4.74 -8.77 -29.37
N SER A 557 -4.94 -9.43 -28.22
CA SER A 557 -6.19 -9.33 -27.45
C SER A 557 -6.22 -8.01 -26.69
N ALA A 558 -7.22 -7.17 -26.97
CA ALA A 558 -7.39 -5.92 -26.26
C ALA A 558 -7.99 -6.10 -24.87
N TYR A 559 -7.56 -5.31 -23.90
CA TYR A 559 -8.15 -5.19 -22.57
C TYR A 559 -8.09 -3.73 -22.09
N TYR A 560 -8.80 -3.42 -21.02
CA TYR A 560 -8.64 -2.15 -20.29
C TYR A 560 -9.03 -2.34 -18.83
N HIS A 561 -8.51 -1.50 -17.95
CA HIS A 561 -9.00 -1.43 -16.58
C HIS A 561 -10.24 -0.54 -16.49
N PHE A 562 -11.23 -1.01 -15.73
CA PHE A 562 -12.49 -0.30 -15.52
C PHE A 562 -12.65 -0.10 -14.02
N PHE A 563 -12.66 1.16 -13.61
CA PHE A 563 -12.77 1.59 -12.22
C PHE A 563 -14.20 2.04 -11.95
N THR A 564 -14.72 1.64 -10.81
CA THR A 564 -15.92 2.25 -10.23
C THR A 564 -15.51 2.92 -8.93
N VAL A 565 -15.92 4.18 -8.72
CA VAL A 565 -15.51 5.01 -7.59
C VAL A 565 -16.73 5.72 -7.01
N ALA A 566 -16.90 5.69 -5.69
CA ALA A 566 -17.87 6.46 -4.91
C ALA A 566 -17.11 7.29 -3.86
N LEU A 567 -17.42 8.58 -3.75
CA LEU A 567 -16.76 9.47 -2.78
C LEU A 567 -17.30 9.30 -1.35
N PHE A 568 -18.56 8.90 -1.24
CA PHE A 568 -19.26 8.70 0.02
C PHE A 568 -20.09 7.40 -0.06
N PRO A 569 -20.43 6.78 1.08
CA PRO A 569 -21.29 5.58 1.11
C PRO A 569 -22.63 5.74 0.35
N PRO A 570 -23.25 4.64 -0.10
CA PRO A 570 -22.96 3.25 0.22
C PRO A 570 -21.76 2.69 -0.57
N ASN A 571 -21.28 1.52 -0.15
CA ASN A 571 -20.26 0.79 -0.87
C ASN A 571 -20.79 0.30 -2.22
N ILE A 572 -19.88 0.24 -3.19
CA ILE A 572 -20.07 -0.36 -4.51
C ILE A 572 -19.57 -1.81 -4.50
N LYS A 573 -20.20 -2.67 -5.30
CA LYS A 573 -19.79 -4.06 -5.49
C LYS A 573 -19.22 -4.27 -6.89
N CYS A 574 -17.91 -4.47 -6.99
CA CYS A 574 -17.30 -5.02 -8.21
C CYS A 574 -17.33 -6.54 -8.12
N GLN A 575 -17.86 -7.22 -9.14
CA GLN A 575 -17.91 -8.68 -9.20
C GLN A 575 -17.53 -9.17 -10.59
N GLU A 576 -17.09 -10.41 -10.67
CA GLU A 576 -16.85 -11.05 -11.98
C GLU A 576 -18.15 -11.24 -12.75
N GLN A 577 -18.09 -10.92 -14.04
CA GLN A 577 -19.21 -11.03 -14.96
C GLN A 577 -18.70 -11.51 -16.32
N TYR A 578 -18.86 -12.80 -16.55
CA TYR A 578 -18.71 -13.46 -17.84
C TYR A 578 -19.97 -14.30 -18.09
N ASP A 579 -20.32 -14.48 -19.37
CA ASP A 579 -21.38 -15.42 -19.74
C ASP A 579 -20.90 -16.86 -19.48
N ASN A 580 -21.82 -17.78 -19.21
CA ASN A 580 -21.53 -19.21 -19.19
C ASN A 580 -20.96 -19.64 -20.55
N PHE A 581 -19.63 -19.77 -20.62
CA PHE A 581 -19.02 -20.66 -21.59
C PHE A 581 -19.49 -22.09 -21.28
N ASP A 582 -19.80 -22.84 -22.33
CA ASP A 582 -20.45 -24.16 -22.27
C ASP A 582 -19.47 -25.27 -21.85
N MET A 583 -18.85 -25.08 -20.68
CA MET A 583 -17.72 -25.85 -20.18
C MET A 583 -17.84 -26.04 -18.66
N ILE A 584 -18.45 -27.19 -18.29
CA ILE A 584 -18.62 -27.71 -16.91
C ILE A 584 -19.74 -27.03 -16.11
N GLY A 585 -20.95 -27.56 -16.23
CA GLY A 585 -22.11 -27.20 -15.39
C GLY A 585 -22.04 -27.76 -13.96
N LEU A 586 -21.05 -27.34 -13.17
CA LEU A 586 -20.98 -27.62 -11.73
C LEU A 586 -20.57 -26.36 -10.94
N LEU A 587 -21.53 -25.86 -10.15
CA LEU A 587 -21.43 -24.83 -9.09
C LEU A 587 -21.37 -23.35 -9.54
N ASP A 588 -22.56 -22.82 -9.84
CA ASP A 588 -22.90 -21.38 -9.98
C ASP A 588 -22.90 -20.63 -8.62
N GLN A 589 -21.86 -20.79 -7.79
CA GLN A 589 -21.88 -20.29 -6.39
C GLN A 589 -20.77 -19.32 -5.97
N ASP A 590 -19.60 -19.31 -6.60
CA ASP A 590 -18.44 -18.54 -6.10
C ASP A 590 -17.85 -17.54 -7.10
N LYS A 591 -18.69 -16.70 -7.73
CA LYS A 591 -18.19 -15.52 -8.49
C LYS A 591 -17.51 -14.56 -7.52
N GLU A 592 -16.23 -14.28 -7.75
CA GLU A 592 -15.50 -13.36 -6.87
C GLU A 592 -16.08 -11.94 -6.93
N ALA A 593 -16.12 -11.29 -5.77
CA ALA A 593 -16.57 -9.93 -5.61
C ALA A 593 -15.80 -9.21 -4.51
N VAL A 594 -15.58 -7.92 -4.72
CA VAL A 594 -15.04 -6.98 -3.73
C VAL A 594 -16.04 -5.85 -3.51
N GLU A 595 -16.06 -5.33 -2.30
CA GLU A 595 -17.00 -4.28 -1.88
C GLU A 595 -16.26 -3.21 -1.05
N GLY A 596 -16.52 -1.94 -1.36
CA GLY A 596 -15.91 -0.77 -0.72
C GLY A 596 -16.29 0.52 -1.44
N LEU A 597 -15.49 1.59 -1.29
CA LEU A 597 -15.75 2.86 -1.98
C LEU A 597 -15.15 2.92 -3.39
N ALA A 598 -14.06 2.19 -3.67
CA ALA A 598 -13.51 2.11 -5.02
C ALA A 598 -12.96 0.72 -5.36
N CYS A 599 -13.23 0.27 -6.57
CA CYS A 599 -12.75 -1.01 -7.07
C CYS A 599 -12.47 -0.97 -8.58
N ARG A 600 -11.57 -1.84 -9.03
CA ARG A 600 -11.11 -1.98 -10.41
C ARG A 600 -11.37 -3.40 -10.88
N VAL A 601 -11.99 -3.55 -12.05
CA VAL A 601 -12.08 -4.83 -12.77
C VAL A 601 -11.30 -4.74 -14.08
N THR A 602 -10.83 -5.88 -14.58
CA THR A 602 -10.22 -5.96 -15.92
C THR A 602 -11.29 -6.33 -16.93
N ALA A 603 -11.49 -5.46 -17.92
CA ALA A 603 -12.48 -5.62 -18.97
C ALA A 603 -11.83 -6.27 -20.21
N LEU A 604 -12.42 -7.39 -20.67
CA LEU A 604 -11.98 -8.19 -21.81
C LEU A 604 -13.05 -8.16 -22.92
N PRO A 605 -12.93 -7.28 -23.94
CA PRO A 605 -13.89 -7.19 -25.02
C PRO A 605 -13.72 -8.33 -26.02
N THR A 606 -14.74 -9.18 -26.14
CA THR A 606 -14.79 -10.25 -27.14
C THR A 606 -15.45 -9.78 -28.44
N PRO A 607 -14.85 -10.03 -29.62
CA PRO A 607 -15.49 -9.78 -30.90
C PRO A 607 -16.52 -10.88 -31.19
N SER A 608 -17.80 -10.53 -31.21
CA SER A 608 -18.89 -11.41 -31.68
C SER A 608 -19.67 -10.71 -32.80
N SER A 609 -20.18 -11.48 -33.77
CA SER A 609 -20.66 -10.96 -35.06
C SER A 609 -21.89 -10.05 -35.00
N ASN A 610 -22.59 -9.95 -33.85
CA ASN A 610 -23.80 -9.13 -33.71
C ASN A 610 -23.88 -8.31 -32.40
N ARG A 611 -22.86 -8.34 -31.53
CA ARG A 611 -22.68 -7.45 -30.35
C ARG A 611 -21.31 -7.71 -29.72
N SER A 612 -20.54 -6.69 -29.39
CA SER A 612 -19.38 -6.85 -28.50
C SER A 612 -19.86 -7.25 -27.10
N LYS A 613 -19.32 -8.35 -26.58
CA LYS A 613 -19.56 -8.77 -25.19
C LYS A 613 -18.26 -8.59 -24.40
N THR A 614 -18.32 -7.83 -23.31
CA THR A 614 -17.18 -7.59 -22.44
C THR A 614 -17.30 -8.48 -21.21
N ALA A 615 -16.30 -9.33 -20.98
CA ALA A 615 -16.17 -10.04 -19.71
C ALA A 615 -15.42 -9.15 -18.70
N TYR A 616 -15.86 -9.16 -17.45
CA TYR A 616 -15.20 -8.51 -16.33
C TYR A 616 -14.62 -9.57 -15.39
N VAL A 617 -13.32 -9.49 -15.14
CA VAL A 617 -12.55 -10.46 -14.34
C VAL A 617 -11.58 -9.74 -13.39
N THR A 618 -10.99 -10.44 -12.43
CA THR A 618 -9.96 -9.93 -11.52
C THR A 618 -10.36 -8.68 -10.73
N PRO A 619 -11.45 -8.74 -9.92
CA PRO A 619 -11.91 -7.63 -9.10
C PRO A 619 -10.88 -7.28 -8.02
N LEU A 620 -10.36 -6.07 -8.08
CA LEU A 620 -9.39 -5.51 -7.14
C LEU A 620 -10.07 -4.39 -6.33
N LEU A 621 -9.99 -4.49 -4.99
CA LEU A 621 -10.39 -3.39 -4.11
C LEU A 621 -9.26 -2.34 -4.08
N VAL A 622 -9.59 -1.08 -4.30
CA VAL A 622 -8.63 0.04 -4.36
C VAL A 622 -8.87 1.07 -3.26
N ALA A 623 -10.10 1.15 -2.74
CA ALA A 623 -10.44 1.87 -1.51
C ALA A 623 -11.55 1.16 -0.74
N SER A 624 -11.38 0.97 0.57
CA SER A 624 -12.43 0.42 1.44
C SER A 624 -13.28 1.54 2.05
N ARG A 625 -12.65 2.64 2.47
CA ARG A 625 -13.26 3.81 3.12
C ARG A 625 -12.49 5.09 2.83
N LEU A 626 -13.12 6.22 3.10
CA LEU A 626 -12.50 7.54 3.01
C LEU A 626 -11.69 7.80 4.29
N ASP A 627 -10.47 8.29 4.15
CA ASP A 627 -9.51 8.48 5.25
C ASP A 627 -9.33 9.96 5.61
N SER A 628 -9.24 10.85 4.62
CA SER A 628 -9.34 12.30 4.82
C SER A 628 -9.83 13.06 3.58
N ILE A 629 -10.30 14.29 3.81
CA ILE A 629 -10.62 15.29 2.79
C ILE A 629 -9.89 16.57 3.18
N THR A 630 -9.03 17.09 2.30
CA THR A 630 -8.15 18.23 2.61
C THR A 630 -7.78 19.00 1.34
N THR A 631 -7.29 20.23 1.47
CA THR A 631 -6.65 20.96 0.35
C THR A 631 -5.15 20.61 0.22
N SER A 632 -4.63 19.72 1.07
CA SER A 632 -3.25 19.25 1.02
C SER A 632 -3.04 18.14 -0.01
N ARG A 633 -2.06 18.34 -0.90
CA ARG A 633 -1.53 17.32 -1.83
C ARG A 633 -0.60 16.29 -1.18
N THR A 634 -0.36 16.39 0.12
CA THR A 634 0.46 15.46 0.91
C THR A 634 -0.37 14.81 2.00
N HIS A 635 -0.25 13.49 2.16
CA HIS A 635 -0.93 12.70 3.19
C HIS A 635 -0.01 11.58 3.68
N GLY A 636 0.26 11.55 4.99
CA GLY A 636 1.27 10.66 5.56
C GLY A 636 2.65 10.87 4.91
N ASN A 637 3.19 9.81 4.31
CA ASN A 637 4.48 9.85 3.59
C ASN A 637 4.31 10.08 2.06
N THR A 638 3.08 10.20 1.57
CA THR A 638 2.76 10.30 0.13
C THR A 638 2.59 11.77 -0.28
N SER A 639 3.18 12.16 -1.41
CA SER A 639 3.08 13.51 -1.98
C SER A 639 2.88 13.43 -3.48
N LEU A 640 1.88 14.15 -4.01
CA LEU A 640 1.61 14.21 -5.45
C LEU A 640 2.47 15.30 -6.13
N SER A 641 3.08 14.96 -7.27
CA SER A 641 3.91 15.87 -8.07
C SER A 641 3.07 16.74 -9.01
N ASP A 642 3.62 17.89 -9.44
CA ASP A 642 2.93 18.81 -10.36
C ASP A 642 2.64 18.16 -11.74
N GLU A 643 3.52 17.27 -12.20
CA GLU A 643 3.35 16.48 -13.45
C GLU A 643 2.16 15.51 -13.37
N VAL A 644 2.03 14.80 -12.26
CA VAL A 644 0.95 13.82 -12.03
C VAL A 644 -0.39 14.52 -11.75
N LEU A 645 -0.36 15.77 -11.26
CA LEU A 645 -1.52 16.64 -11.08
C LEU A 645 -1.89 17.46 -12.34
N GLU A 646 -1.08 17.40 -13.40
CA GLU A 646 -1.28 18.22 -14.61
C GLU A 646 -1.36 19.72 -14.30
N TYR A 647 -0.40 20.23 -13.52
CA TYR A 647 -0.25 21.67 -13.25
C TYR A 647 0.74 22.31 -14.23
N ASP A 648 0.35 23.44 -14.83
CA ASP A 648 1.25 24.25 -15.66
C ASP A 648 2.38 24.83 -14.80
N SER A 649 3.63 24.57 -15.20
CA SER A 649 4.84 24.84 -14.40
C SER A 649 5.28 26.31 -14.32
N HIS A 650 4.48 27.24 -14.84
CA HIS A 650 4.93 28.62 -15.10
C HIS A 650 4.64 29.65 -13.99
N ASP A 651 3.70 29.41 -13.07
CA ASP A 651 3.56 30.24 -11.87
C ASP A 651 2.88 29.48 -10.71
N ASN A 652 3.29 29.76 -9.47
CA ASN A 652 2.60 29.28 -8.28
C ASN A 652 1.28 30.03 -8.00
N THR A 653 1.10 31.21 -8.59
CA THR A 653 -0.13 32.03 -8.40
C THR A 653 -1.33 31.56 -9.23
N SER A 654 -1.12 30.70 -10.23
CA SER A 654 -2.15 30.25 -11.18
C SER A 654 -2.62 28.80 -10.97
N ARG A 655 -2.12 28.10 -9.94
CA ARG A 655 -2.49 26.71 -9.63
C ARG A 655 -4.01 26.58 -9.39
N PRO A 656 -4.67 25.53 -9.90
CA PRO A 656 -6.09 25.32 -9.67
C PRO A 656 -6.40 24.99 -8.20
N LEU A 657 -7.60 25.34 -7.75
CA LEU A 657 -8.11 24.97 -6.43
C LEU A 657 -8.57 23.51 -6.44
N ASP A 658 -7.71 22.63 -5.96
CA ASP A 658 -7.96 21.19 -5.88
C ASP A 658 -8.25 20.76 -4.42
N VAL A 659 -9.27 19.90 -4.24
CA VAL A 659 -9.60 19.23 -2.97
C VAL A 659 -9.27 17.75 -3.10
N PHE A 660 -8.47 17.23 -2.17
CA PHE A 660 -7.93 15.87 -2.19
C PHE A 660 -8.76 14.96 -1.28
N PHE A 661 -9.37 13.93 -1.87
CA PHE A 661 -10.05 12.85 -1.18
C PHE A 661 -9.08 11.67 -1.06
N TRP A 662 -8.46 11.52 0.10
CA TRP A 662 -7.54 10.44 0.41
C TRP A 662 -8.31 9.25 0.97
N PHE A 663 -8.14 8.08 0.36
CA PHE A 663 -8.73 6.83 0.83
C PHE A 663 -7.73 5.99 1.62
N ASP A 664 -8.23 5.00 2.34
CA ASP A 664 -7.41 4.10 3.13
C ASP A 664 -6.52 3.20 2.25
N PRO A 665 -5.28 2.90 2.67
CA PRO A 665 -4.46 1.91 1.99
C PRO A 665 -5.04 0.49 2.19
N VAL A 666 -5.47 -0.13 1.09
CA VAL A 666 -5.96 -1.50 1.06
C VAL A 666 -4.76 -2.45 1.05
N ALA A 667 -4.58 -3.22 2.12
CA ALA A 667 -3.46 -4.15 2.27
C ALA A 667 -3.34 -5.10 1.07
N SER A 668 -2.17 -5.09 0.42
CA SER A 668 -1.86 -5.98 -0.70
C SER A 668 -1.00 -7.17 -0.23
N LEU A 669 -1.17 -8.33 -0.86
CA LEU A 669 -0.30 -9.49 -0.67
C LEU A 669 0.99 -9.43 -1.52
N SER A 670 1.24 -8.31 -2.20
CA SER A 670 2.37 -8.15 -3.12
C SER A 670 3.58 -7.53 -2.41
N SER A 671 4.77 -8.08 -2.69
CA SER A 671 6.05 -7.48 -2.27
C SER A 671 6.31 -6.11 -2.92
N THR A 672 5.65 -5.81 -4.05
CA THR A 672 5.76 -4.51 -4.76
C THR A 672 5.12 -3.36 -3.99
N CYS A 673 4.00 -3.60 -3.32
CA CYS A 673 3.21 -2.57 -2.61
C CYS A 673 3.14 -2.91 -1.11
N PRO A 674 4.25 -2.73 -0.35
CA PRO A 674 4.34 -3.13 1.05
C PRO A 674 3.40 -2.37 1.98
N ASN A 675 2.99 -1.16 1.58
CA ASN A 675 2.01 -0.34 2.30
C ASN A 675 0.57 -0.57 1.81
N GLY A 676 0.35 -1.52 0.89
CA GLY A 676 -0.93 -1.71 0.21
C GLY A 676 -1.14 -0.79 -1.00
N ASN A 677 -2.32 -0.89 -1.60
CA ASN A 677 -2.77 -0.03 -2.70
C ASN A 677 -3.58 1.13 -2.11
N GLN A 678 -3.36 2.36 -2.57
CA GLN A 678 -4.08 3.54 -2.08
C GLN A 678 -4.71 4.31 -3.24
N LEU A 679 -5.95 4.77 -3.06
CA LEU A 679 -6.60 5.71 -3.98
C LEU A 679 -6.55 7.15 -3.44
N VAL A 680 -6.38 8.09 -4.34
CA VAL A 680 -6.68 9.51 -4.13
C VAL A 680 -7.53 10.04 -5.29
N VAL A 681 -8.60 10.76 -4.97
CA VAL A 681 -9.41 11.49 -5.96
C VAL A 681 -9.17 12.99 -5.79
N VAL A 682 -8.69 13.63 -6.86
CA VAL A 682 -8.37 15.07 -6.90
C VAL A 682 -9.55 15.82 -7.51
N ALA A 683 -10.31 16.49 -6.67
CA ALA A 683 -11.47 17.27 -7.05
C ALA A 683 -11.05 18.69 -7.46
N ARG A 684 -11.00 18.96 -8.77
CA ARG A 684 -10.59 20.24 -9.35
C ARG A 684 -11.76 21.21 -9.50
N CYS A 685 -11.66 22.37 -8.86
CA CYS A 685 -12.62 23.46 -8.98
C CYS A 685 -12.67 24.01 -10.42
N LEU A 686 -13.80 23.80 -11.09
CA LEU A 686 -14.12 24.43 -12.38
C LEU A 686 -15.52 25.07 -12.30
N PRO A 687 -15.61 26.38 -11.95
CA PRO A 687 -16.89 27.07 -11.70
C PRO A 687 -17.91 26.99 -12.85
N THR A 688 -17.43 26.86 -14.08
CA THR A 688 -18.25 26.84 -15.31
C THR A 688 -18.65 25.42 -15.77
N LYS A 689 -18.12 24.37 -15.14
CA LYS A 689 -18.36 22.97 -15.56
C LYS A 689 -19.76 22.51 -15.10
N LYS A 690 -20.69 22.42 -16.06
CA LYS A 690 -22.12 22.09 -15.82
C LYS A 690 -22.37 20.64 -15.38
N GLN A 691 -21.54 19.71 -15.83
CA GLN A 691 -21.58 18.30 -15.45
C GLN A 691 -20.19 17.89 -15.00
N MET A 692 -20.11 17.17 -13.89
CA MET A 692 -18.83 16.67 -13.40
C MET A 692 -18.29 15.54 -14.29
N GLU A 693 -16.97 15.42 -14.35
CA GLU A 693 -16.26 14.43 -15.16
C GLU A 693 -15.14 13.82 -14.33
N MET A 694 -15.00 12.49 -14.35
CA MET A 694 -13.89 11.78 -13.73
C MET A 694 -13.03 11.12 -14.81
N ARG A 695 -11.73 11.35 -14.75
CA ARG A 695 -10.73 10.82 -15.69
C ARG A 695 -9.46 10.41 -14.97
N LEU A 696 -8.65 9.60 -15.64
CA LEU A 696 -7.30 9.28 -15.18
C LEU A 696 -6.31 10.35 -15.68
N PRO A 697 -5.16 10.56 -15.01
CA PRO A 697 -4.13 11.47 -15.49
C PRO A 697 -3.54 10.99 -16.82
N HIS A 698 -3.17 11.92 -17.70
CA HIS A 698 -2.55 11.57 -18.98
C HIS A 698 -1.18 10.90 -18.83
N SER A 699 -0.44 11.23 -17.76
CA SER A 699 0.84 10.62 -17.38
C SER A 699 0.69 9.20 -16.82
N CYS A 700 -0.45 8.87 -16.20
CA CYS A 700 -0.77 7.55 -15.64
C CYS A 700 -2.06 6.99 -16.27
N PRO A 701 -2.04 6.48 -17.53
CA PRO A 701 -3.24 6.12 -18.30
C PRO A 701 -4.04 4.91 -17.77
N ASP A 702 -3.44 4.10 -16.89
CA ASP A 702 -4.10 3.03 -16.12
C ASP A 702 -4.45 3.47 -14.68
N GLY A 703 -4.36 4.77 -14.39
CA GLY A 703 -4.68 5.38 -13.11
C GLY A 703 -3.58 5.26 -12.06
N THR A 704 -2.48 4.56 -12.36
CA THR A 704 -1.30 4.44 -11.49
C THR A 704 -0.03 4.46 -12.35
N CYS A 705 1.05 5.00 -11.79
CA CYS A 705 2.37 5.02 -12.43
C CYS A 705 3.40 4.10 -11.73
N ASP A 706 3.18 3.73 -10.46
CA ASP A 706 4.03 2.84 -9.66
C ASP A 706 3.40 1.46 -9.39
N GLY A 707 2.10 1.30 -9.70
CA GLY A 707 1.32 0.09 -9.45
C GLY A 707 0.64 0.06 -8.07
N CYS A 708 0.90 1.03 -7.20
CA CYS A 708 0.45 1.05 -5.80
C CYS A 708 -0.44 2.26 -5.49
N LEU A 709 -0.07 3.46 -5.97
CA LEU A 709 -0.83 4.69 -5.82
C LEU A 709 -1.72 4.90 -7.05
N PHE A 710 -3.03 4.92 -6.82
CA PHE A 710 -4.05 5.19 -7.82
C PHE A 710 -4.55 6.63 -7.70
N LEU A 711 -4.67 7.31 -8.83
CA LEU A 711 -5.09 8.70 -8.94
C LEU A 711 -6.24 8.85 -9.94
N VAL A 712 -7.25 9.60 -9.54
CA VAL A 712 -8.38 10.02 -10.38
C VAL A 712 -8.53 11.53 -10.29
N ILE A 713 -8.64 12.22 -11.42
CA ILE A 713 -8.95 13.64 -11.48
C ILE A 713 -10.46 13.79 -11.72
N MET A 714 -11.14 14.51 -10.82
CA MET A 714 -12.56 14.84 -10.89
C MET A 714 -12.72 16.35 -11.15
N GLU A 715 -13.19 16.71 -12.33
CA GLU A 715 -13.43 18.09 -12.75
C GLU A 715 -14.86 18.52 -12.44
N THR A 716 -15.05 19.51 -11.54
CA THR A 716 -16.39 19.87 -11.05
C THR A 716 -16.49 21.26 -10.42
N ALA A 717 -17.67 21.90 -10.54
CA ALA A 717 -17.97 23.16 -9.85
C ALA A 717 -18.17 22.98 -8.32
N GLN A 718 -18.53 21.78 -7.85
CA GLN A 718 -18.72 21.47 -6.43
C GLN A 718 -17.40 21.43 -5.63
N ALA A 719 -16.26 21.30 -6.33
CA ALA A 719 -14.93 21.41 -5.74
C ALA A 719 -14.48 22.86 -5.49
N CYS A 720 -15.28 23.84 -5.90
CA CYS A 720 -15.08 25.23 -5.54
C CYS A 720 -15.76 25.54 -4.19
N PRO A 721 -15.17 26.42 -3.36
CA PRO A 721 -15.81 26.82 -2.12
C PRO A 721 -17.07 27.64 -2.38
N ILE A 722 -18.04 27.57 -1.48
CA ILE A 722 -19.26 28.37 -1.50
C ILE A 722 -18.94 29.76 -0.96
N CYS A 723 -19.43 30.79 -1.63
CA CYS A 723 -19.27 32.17 -1.14
C CYS A 723 -20.04 32.39 0.17
N GLU A 724 -19.37 32.81 1.24
CA GLU A 724 -20.01 33.26 2.47
C GLU A 724 -20.29 34.78 2.39
N SER A 725 -20.99 35.35 3.39
CA SER A 725 -21.43 36.76 3.35
C SER A 725 -20.28 37.79 3.24
N ASN A 726 -19.05 37.37 3.57
CA ASN A 726 -17.86 38.21 3.55
C ASN A 726 -17.08 38.13 2.21
N ASP A 727 -17.50 37.23 1.30
CA ASP A 727 -16.87 36.98 0.00
C ASP A 727 -17.50 37.76 -1.14
N TYR A 728 -18.47 38.64 -0.83
CA TYR A 728 -19.12 39.52 -1.78
C TYR A 728 -18.52 40.93 -1.74
N GLU A 729 -18.18 41.46 -2.91
CA GLU A 729 -17.88 42.87 -3.11
C GLU A 729 -19.14 43.59 -3.61
N THR A 730 -19.52 44.68 -2.93
CA THR A 730 -20.71 45.47 -3.27
C THR A 730 -20.35 46.60 -4.24
N ILE A 731 -20.89 46.54 -5.46
CA ILE A 731 -20.87 47.64 -6.43
C ILE A 731 -22.14 48.47 -6.25
N ASN A 732 -21.97 49.72 -5.87
CA ASN A 732 -23.06 50.67 -5.67
C ASN A 732 -23.41 51.34 -7.00
N GLY A 733 -24.65 51.17 -7.47
CA GLY A 733 -25.17 51.84 -8.68
C GLY A 733 -25.43 53.33 -8.50
N GLU A 734 -25.93 53.99 -9.54
CA GLU A 734 -26.31 55.40 -9.50
C GLU A 734 -27.58 55.64 -8.65
N CYS A 735 -27.70 56.83 -8.06
CA CYS A 735 -28.85 57.23 -7.24
C CYS A 735 -29.95 57.89 -8.09
N VAL A 736 -30.91 57.09 -8.57
CA VAL A 736 -32.00 57.54 -9.44
C VAL A 736 -33.31 57.60 -8.65
N ASN A 737 -34.03 58.73 -8.71
CA ASN A 737 -35.32 58.94 -8.03
C ASN A 737 -35.31 58.62 -6.51
N GLY A 738 -34.17 58.82 -5.84
CA GLY A 738 -34.01 58.53 -4.42
C GLY A 738 -33.81 57.05 -4.07
N LYS A 739 -33.56 56.20 -5.07
CA LYS A 739 -33.22 54.78 -4.92
C LYS A 739 -31.89 54.45 -5.60
N GLN A 740 -31.12 53.57 -4.98
CA GLN A 740 -29.83 53.08 -5.45
C GLN A 740 -29.85 51.56 -5.49
N THR A 741 -29.45 50.97 -6.61
CA THR A 741 -29.31 49.53 -6.77
C THR A 741 -27.90 49.10 -6.36
N ILE A 742 -27.79 48.29 -5.31
CA ILE A 742 -26.53 47.67 -4.89
C ILE A 742 -26.43 46.29 -5.53
N HIS A 743 -25.36 46.06 -6.30
CA HIS A 743 -25.04 44.79 -6.94
C HIS A 743 -23.95 44.09 -6.13
N SER A 744 -24.22 42.90 -5.61
CA SER A 744 -23.20 42.08 -4.92
C SER A 744 -22.56 41.11 -5.90
N ILE A 745 -21.24 41.20 -6.08
CA ILE A 745 -20.45 40.31 -6.95
C ILE A 745 -19.54 39.44 -6.08
N PRO A 746 -19.51 38.10 -6.26
CA PRO A 746 -18.60 37.25 -5.51
C PRO A 746 -17.14 37.46 -5.94
N LYS A 747 -16.21 37.27 -4.99
CA LYS A 747 -14.77 37.19 -5.29
C LYS A 747 -14.47 35.96 -6.16
N LYS A 748 -13.39 36.04 -6.95
CA LYS A 748 -13.04 35.06 -8.01
C LYS A 748 -12.89 33.60 -7.58
N HIS A 749 -12.77 33.30 -6.28
CA HIS A 749 -12.42 31.98 -5.78
C HIS A 749 -13.62 31.12 -5.35
N CYS A 750 -14.85 31.63 -5.37
CA CYS A 750 -16.03 30.92 -4.84
C CYS A 750 -17.20 30.83 -5.84
N VAL A 751 -18.10 29.86 -5.62
CA VAL A 751 -19.29 29.61 -6.46
C VAL A 751 -20.56 30.05 -5.73
N ILE A 752 -21.43 30.78 -6.45
CA ILE A 752 -22.76 31.18 -5.94
C ILE A 752 -23.70 29.97 -5.93
N THR A 753 -24.04 29.47 -4.75
CA THR A 753 -25.25 28.66 -4.58
C THR A 753 -26.48 29.56 -4.39
N GLY A 754 -27.68 29.05 -4.72
CA GLY A 754 -28.86 29.87 -5.02
C GLY A 754 -29.23 31.00 -4.05
N ALA A 755 -29.77 32.09 -4.63
CA ALA A 755 -30.37 33.27 -3.98
C ALA A 755 -29.45 34.42 -3.48
N ALA A 756 -28.13 34.40 -3.76
CA ALA A 756 -27.23 35.48 -3.33
C ALA A 756 -26.85 36.55 -4.39
N SER A 757 -27.30 36.41 -5.65
CA SER A 757 -27.33 37.54 -6.61
C SER A 757 -28.63 38.32 -6.41
N GLN A 758 -28.69 39.12 -5.34
CA GLN A 758 -29.81 40.02 -5.08
C GLN A 758 -29.38 41.46 -5.28
N THR A 759 -29.95 42.11 -6.30
CA THR A 759 -29.91 43.56 -6.43
C THR A 759 -30.75 44.18 -5.32
N LYS A 760 -30.11 44.81 -4.34
CA LYS A 760 -30.80 45.44 -3.21
C LYS A 760 -31.08 46.91 -3.55
N GLU A 761 -32.36 47.29 -3.64
CA GLU A 761 -32.74 48.70 -3.66
C GLU A 761 -32.60 49.30 -2.25
N VAL A 762 -31.79 50.35 -2.13
CA VAL A 762 -31.61 51.12 -0.90
C VAL A 762 -31.98 52.59 -1.17
N ALA A 763 -32.58 53.26 -0.19
CA ALA A 763 -32.87 54.69 -0.31
C ALA A 763 -31.56 55.50 -0.33
N CYS A 764 -31.45 56.44 -1.26
CA CYS A 764 -30.25 57.24 -1.49
C CYS A 764 -30.61 58.72 -1.71
N SER A 765 -29.60 59.59 -1.68
CA SER A 765 -29.75 60.99 -2.05
C SER A 765 -28.63 61.44 -2.96
N ALA A 766 -28.96 61.90 -4.17
CA ALA A 766 -28.00 62.38 -5.17
C ALA A 766 -27.13 63.55 -4.70
N PHE A 767 -27.55 64.27 -3.66
CA PHE A 767 -26.74 65.24 -2.92
C PHE A 767 -26.59 64.78 -1.48
N THR A 768 -25.34 64.72 -1.01
CA THR A 768 -25.02 64.54 0.41
C THR A 768 -25.62 65.68 1.25
N ALA A 769 -25.87 65.42 2.55
CA ALA A 769 -26.39 66.45 3.45
C ALA A 769 -25.51 67.72 3.45
N PHE A 770 -24.19 67.55 3.35
CA PHE A 770 -23.20 68.62 3.26
C PHE A 770 -23.36 69.49 2.00
N GLN A 771 -23.54 68.87 0.83
CA GLN A 771 -23.79 69.59 -0.43
C GLN A 771 -25.12 70.37 -0.37
N LYS A 772 -26.16 69.79 0.24
CA LYS A 772 -27.45 70.49 0.44
C LYS A 772 -27.27 71.72 1.34
N THR A 773 -26.52 71.61 2.45
CA THR A 773 -26.25 72.77 3.32
C THR A 773 -25.50 73.88 2.60
N ILE A 774 -24.46 73.55 1.82
CA ILE A 774 -23.71 74.55 1.03
C ILE A 774 -24.65 75.26 0.05
N LEU A 775 -25.47 74.52 -0.69
CA LEU A 775 -26.37 75.09 -1.69
C LEU A 775 -27.44 76.00 -1.05
N THR A 776 -27.96 75.66 0.12
CA THR A 776 -28.88 76.54 0.87
C THR A 776 -28.21 77.82 1.38
N ILE A 777 -26.97 77.75 1.86
CA ILE A 777 -26.20 78.92 2.31
C ILE A 777 -25.90 79.86 1.15
N LEU A 778 -25.56 79.31 -0.02
CA LEU A 778 -25.25 80.08 -1.23
C LEU A 778 -26.50 80.80 -1.78
N VAL A 779 -27.66 80.15 -1.77
CA VAL A 779 -28.93 80.79 -2.13
C VAL A 779 -29.31 81.88 -1.12
N LEU A 780 -29.15 81.64 0.19
CA LEU A 780 -29.40 82.65 1.23
C LEU A 780 -28.47 83.87 1.09
N SER A 781 -27.19 83.67 0.78
CA SER A 781 -26.26 84.79 0.57
C SER A 781 -26.63 85.62 -0.67
N MET A 782 -27.06 84.99 -1.76
CA MET A 782 -27.55 85.69 -2.95
C MET A 782 -28.83 86.49 -2.71
N VAL A 783 -29.75 85.96 -1.88
CA VAL A 783 -30.96 86.69 -1.44
C VAL A 783 -30.58 87.87 -0.55
N LEU A 784 -29.64 87.71 0.39
CA LEU A 784 -29.17 88.81 1.24
C LEU A 784 -28.41 89.89 0.45
N LEU A 785 -27.58 89.50 -0.53
CA LEU A 785 -26.87 90.43 -1.42
C LEU A 785 -27.83 91.20 -2.32
N SER A 786 -28.86 90.56 -2.87
CA SER A 786 -29.88 91.25 -3.68
C SER A 786 -30.79 92.16 -2.86
N ILE A 787 -31.16 91.79 -1.62
CA ILE A 787 -31.82 92.71 -0.68
C ILE A 787 -30.90 93.89 -0.32
N GLY A 788 -29.62 93.62 -0.07
CA GLY A 788 -28.60 94.64 0.17
C GLY A 788 -28.48 95.62 -1.00
N PHE A 789 -28.44 95.12 -2.23
CA PHE A 789 -28.43 95.91 -3.46
C PHE A 789 -29.71 96.76 -3.60
N ILE A 790 -30.89 96.20 -3.35
CA ILE A 790 -32.16 96.95 -3.35
C ILE A 790 -32.16 98.05 -2.27
N CYS A 791 -31.61 97.79 -1.09
CA CYS A 791 -31.44 98.78 -0.03
C CYS A 791 -30.43 99.88 -0.42
N ILE A 792 -29.33 99.53 -1.09
CA ILE A 792 -28.35 100.50 -1.61
C ILE A 792 -28.99 101.36 -2.72
N CYS A 793 -29.71 100.77 -3.69
CA CYS A 793 -30.44 101.53 -4.71
C CYS A 793 -31.50 102.47 -4.11
N ARG A 794 -32.22 102.04 -3.07
CA ARG A 794 -33.17 102.90 -2.33
C ARG A 794 -32.47 104.01 -1.55
N ARG A 795 -31.26 103.79 -1.04
CA ARG A 795 -30.47 104.79 -0.31
C ARG A 795 -29.78 105.78 -1.27
N ASN A 796 -29.34 105.32 -2.44
CA ASN A 796 -28.65 106.15 -3.45
C ASN A 796 -29.62 107.13 -4.14
N ARG A 797 -30.87 106.71 -4.39
CA ARG A 797 -31.96 107.62 -4.81
C ARG A 797 -32.28 108.77 -3.83
N ARG A 798 -31.65 108.80 -2.65
CA ARG A 798 -31.84 109.87 -1.64
C ARG A 798 -30.74 110.94 -1.67
N LEU A 799 -29.74 110.83 -2.55
CA LEU A 799 -28.59 111.76 -2.62
C LEU A 799 -28.58 112.67 -3.86
N GLU A 800 -29.31 112.35 -4.94
CA GLU A 800 -29.42 113.20 -6.14
C GLU A 800 -30.21 114.52 -5.92
N TYR A 801 -30.81 114.73 -4.75
CA TYR A 801 -31.52 115.97 -4.41
C TYR A 801 -30.63 117.05 -3.76
N LYS A 802 -29.30 116.85 -3.65
CA LYS A 802 -28.39 117.79 -2.95
C LYS A 802 -27.05 118.09 -3.61
N TYR A 803 -26.81 117.68 -4.86
CA TYR A 803 -25.59 118.04 -5.62
C TYR A 803 -25.84 118.67 -7.00
N THR A 804 -27.06 119.14 -7.26
CA THR A 804 -27.47 119.86 -8.49
C THR A 804 -27.60 121.38 -8.28
N ARG A 805 -26.98 121.92 -7.23
CA ARG A 805 -26.85 123.37 -7.00
C ARG A 805 -25.52 123.62 -6.30
N LEU A 806 -24.73 124.57 -6.83
CA LEU A 806 -23.29 124.76 -6.59
C LEU A 806 -22.38 123.69 -7.22
N ILE A 807 -22.18 123.78 -8.55
CA ILE A 807 -20.93 124.27 -9.16
C ILE A 807 -21.23 124.55 -10.64
N GLU A 808 -21.42 125.83 -10.95
CA GLU A 808 -21.51 126.37 -12.31
C GLU A 808 -20.86 127.76 -12.26
N SER A 809 -19.52 127.77 -12.22
CA SER A 809 -18.70 128.99 -12.31
C SER A 809 -17.22 128.65 -12.52
N HIS A 810 -16.55 129.37 -13.42
CA HIS A 810 -15.14 129.26 -13.83
C HIS A 810 -14.76 127.98 -14.61
N THR A 811 -14.66 127.98 -15.96
CA THR A 811 -13.74 128.70 -16.90
C THR A 811 -12.31 128.14 -16.94
N GLY A 812 -11.81 127.82 -18.14
CA GLY A 812 -10.36 127.77 -18.41
C GLY A 812 -9.88 126.61 -19.29
N GLU A 813 -9.77 126.87 -20.59
CA GLU A 813 -8.72 126.43 -21.53
C GLU A 813 -8.18 124.97 -21.60
N LEU A 814 -8.23 124.43 -22.82
CA LEU A 814 -7.38 123.35 -23.38
C LEU A 814 -5.95 123.91 -23.65
N PRO A 815 -4.85 123.10 -23.67
CA PRO A 815 -4.70 122.05 -24.70
C PRO A 815 -3.72 120.86 -24.41
N ALA A 816 -3.53 120.06 -25.48
CA ALA A 816 -2.33 119.27 -25.82
C ALA A 816 -2.15 117.85 -25.23
N VAL A 817 -1.18 117.15 -25.81
CA VAL A 817 -1.07 115.69 -25.99
C VAL A 817 0.31 115.20 -25.53
N GLU A 818 0.46 113.88 -25.39
CA GLU A 818 1.71 113.08 -25.42
C GLU A 818 2.45 112.73 -24.11
N THR A 819 2.42 111.41 -23.82
CA THR A 819 3.52 110.49 -23.45
C THR A 819 4.46 110.68 -22.24
N CYS A 820 4.56 109.55 -21.49
CA CYS A 820 5.77 108.91 -20.93
C CYS A 820 6.59 109.60 -19.80
N GLY A 821 7.24 108.76 -18.98
CA GLY A 821 7.89 109.09 -17.71
C GLY A 821 7.44 108.10 -16.61
N LEU A 822 8.00 106.90 -16.43
CA LEU A 822 9.41 106.46 -16.62
C LEU A 822 10.36 107.31 -15.73
N ASP A 823 11.22 106.78 -14.85
CA ASP A 823 11.57 105.40 -14.44
C ASP A 823 11.67 105.36 -12.88
N GLU A 824 12.42 104.53 -12.14
CA GLU A 824 13.52 103.57 -12.35
C GLU A 824 13.56 102.69 -11.06
N ASP A 825 13.65 101.36 -11.20
CA ASP A 825 14.83 100.52 -10.85
C ASP A 825 15.54 100.76 -9.48
N GLU A 826 16.19 99.79 -8.83
CA GLU A 826 16.48 98.37 -9.11
C GLU A 826 16.85 97.64 -7.79
N ASP A 827 16.99 96.31 -7.85
CA ASP A 827 17.94 95.46 -7.11
C ASP A 827 17.82 95.03 -5.62
N ASP A 828 18.18 93.74 -5.48
CA ASP A 828 18.95 93.04 -4.46
C ASP A 828 18.38 92.65 -3.07
N ASP A 829 17.93 91.38 -3.05
CA ASP A 829 18.54 90.26 -2.32
C ASP A 829 18.50 90.11 -0.78
N GLU A 830 18.64 88.84 -0.38
CA GLU A 830 18.47 88.27 0.95
C GLU A 830 19.44 88.79 2.02
N LEU A 831 19.00 88.82 3.29
CA LEU A 831 19.73 88.38 4.51
C LEU A 831 18.74 88.34 5.70
N GLN A 832 18.48 87.18 6.34
CA GLN A 832 19.11 86.66 7.57
C GLN A 832 18.88 87.53 8.85
N ASP A 833 18.91 87.04 10.10
CA ASP A 833 19.35 85.75 10.69
C ASP A 833 18.64 85.51 12.06
N ARG A 834 18.87 84.34 12.72
CA ARG A 834 18.88 84.03 14.19
C ARG A 834 18.44 82.56 14.48
N VAL A 835 19.07 81.68 15.30
CA VAL A 835 20.33 81.59 16.10
C VAL A 835 20.68 80.09 16.40
N ILE A 836 21.96 79.72 16.62
CA ILE A 836 22.54 78.83 17.70
C ILE A 836 23.71 77.87 17.28
N PHE A 837 24.92 78.23 17.75
CA PHE A 837 26.12 77.49 18.25
C PHE A 837 26.16 75.93 18.38
N SER A 838 27.31 75.20 18.41
CA SER A 838 28.76 75.45 18.13
C SER A 838 29.69 74.20 18.34
N LYS A 839 31.00 74.34 18.00
CA LYS A 839 32.20 73.47 18.25
C LYS A 839 32.45 72.27 17.30
N GLY A 840 33.68 71.93 16.87
CA GLY A 840 35.04 72.44 17.20
C GLY A 840 36.15 72.04 16.16
N ARG A 841 37.41 72.47 16.36
CA ARG A 841 38.50 72.59 15.35
C ARG A 841 39.56 71.44 15.28
N ARG A 842 40.00 71.14 14.03
CA ARG A 842 41.38 70.95 13.46
C ARG A 842 42.56 70.38 14.31
N SER A 843 43.40 69.49 13.71
CA SER A 843 44.73 69.84 13.12
C SER A 843 45.58 68.66 12.56
N ALA A 844 46.41 68.96 11.55
CA ALA A 844 47.72 68.36 11.15
C ALA A 844 47.84 66.93 10.48
N PRO A 845 48.93 66.65 9.69
CA PRO A 845 48.93 65.59 8.65
C PRO A 845 50.13 64.60 8.62
N ASN A 846 50.05 63.50 7.83
CA ASN A 846 51.12 63.13 6.89
C ASN A 846 50.80 62.03 5.83
N ASN A 847 51.34 62.26 4.62
CA ASN A 847 51.69 61.43 3.46
C ASN A 847 51.17 59.99 3.13
N SER A 848 50.63 59.90 1.90
CA SER A 848 51.14 59.16 0.70
C SER A 848 50.59 57.78 0.24
N ARG A 849 50.03 57.79 -1.00
CA ARG A 849 50.11 56.81 -2.14
C ARG A 849 49.66 55.34 -1.90
N THR A 850 49.02 54.61 -2.82
CA THR A 850 48.57 54.75 -4.25
C THR A 850 47.39 53.75 -4.48
N THR A 851 46.66 53.59 -5.59
CA THR A 851 46.68 54.00 -7.04
C THR A 851 45.20 54.00 -7.54
N LEU A 852 44.74 54.94 -8.38
CA LEU A 852 44.48 54.83 -9.85
C LEU A 852 43.57 53.65 -10.32
N ARG A 853 42.56 53.83 -11.20
CA ARG A 853 42.04 55.05 -11.89
C ARG A 853 40.70 54.81 -12.66
N ASP A 854 39.89 55.87 -12.88
CA ASP A 854 39.05 56.31 -14.05
C ASP A 854 38.42 55.26 -15.03
N HIS A 855 37.31 55.46 -15.78
CA HIS A 855 36.25 56.50 -15.96
C HIS A 855 35.12 55.85 -16.83
N ARG A 856 33.80 56.12 -16.63
CA ARG A 856 32.92 57.09 -17.33
C ARG A 856 32.12 56.57 -18.56
N GLU A 857 30.83 56.92 -18.57
CA GLU A 857 29.79 57.05 -19.65
C GLU A 857 30.03 56.43 -21.06
N ASN A 858 29.04 55.69 -21.60
CA ASN A 858 28.06 56.17 -22.62
C ASN A 858 27.58 55.11 -23.66
N ASP A 859 26.33 55.28 -24.14
CA ASP A 859 25.69 54.90 -25.43
C ASP A 859 25.83 53.52 -26.14
N ASN A 860 24.65 52.95 -26.43
CA ASN A 860 24.11 52.40 -27.70
C ASN A 860 24.77 51.29 -28.57
N ALA A 861 23.87 50.43 -29.06
CA ALA A 861 23.83 49.71 -30.35
C ALA A 861 24.59 48.36 -30.58
N ALA A 862 23.79 47.29 -30.53
CA ALA A 862 23.65 46.19 -31.52
C ALA A 862 24.87 45.52 -32.21
N PHE A 863 24.98 44.18 -32.11
CA PHE A 863 24.76 43.20 -33.22
C PHE A 863 24.97 41.71 -32.80
N ILE A 864 24.07 40.82 -33.26
CA ILE A 864 24.26 39.43 -33.78
C ILE A 864 25.22 38.42 -33.07
N SER A 865 24.61 37.43 -32.39
CA SER A 865 24.60 35.96 -32.69
C SER A 865 25.79 34.99 -32.46
N LEU A 866 25.40 33.75 -32.06
CA LEU A 866 26.03 32.39 -32.15
C LEU A 866 26.93 31.85 -31.00
N ASP A 867 26.43 30.73 -30.44
CA ASP A 867 27.07 29.43 -30.15
C ASP A 867 28.07 29.17 -29.00
N SER A 868 28.19 27.85 -28.68
CA SER A 868 28.96 27.13 -27.63
C SER A 868 28.46 27.33 -26.19
N GLU A 869 27.87 26.31 -25.53
CA GLU A 869 28.44 25.06 -24.98
C GLU A 869 29.12 25.26 -23.61
N ASP A 870 28.36 24.96 -22.54
CA ASP A 870 28.73 24.04 -21.43
C ASP A 870 27.45 23.64 -20.66
#